data_AF-A0AAW2H6J2-F1
#
_entry.id   AF-A0AAW2H6J2-F1
#
_cell.length_a   1.000
_cell.length_b   1.000
_cell.length_c   1.000
_cell.angle_alpha   90.00
_cell.angle_beta   90.00
_cell.angle_gamma   90.00
#
_symmetry.space_group_name_H-M   'P 1'
#
loop_
_entity.id
_entity.type
_entity.pdbx_description
1 polymer ?
#
loop_
_entity_poly.entity_id
_entity_poly.type
_entity_poly.pdbx_seq_one_letter_code
_entity_poly.pdbx_strand_id
1 'polypeptide(L)'
;MKTQKRLVTAALPYVNNVPHLGNLIQVLSADVYARYCRSAGFKTLYVCGTDEYGTATETKASALGLSPKELCDEFHKIHREIYQWFNISFDIFGRTSSAEHTQVVQDLFTQLDEAGYITQHTSQQFYCASCQFFLADRYIEGMCPHCQYEKAKGDQCEKCGQLLDPTDLIEPYCIMCQKKPDLKQTENLYINLPALKDKLVKWLDDSQIENFWPSNAVHLTREWLKKGLNERAITRDLKWGIPVPKEGFENKVFYVWFDAPIGYISLTKSLTADWKDWWQDEENTKLVQFVGKDNISFHSILFPSLLLGTKEKWTMVKLLSSSEYLNYENSKFSKSSHTGVFGDDVQKTGIDCDMWRYYLMCHRPEKADTSFLWHDFQERINADLIGNLGNFVNRTLSFYYKFFGQELEEFQELSEIWSPVRAKEVLAIEALEAAHIKGALAHILSICDQANKQIQEYAPWKRIKEEPNATKIFLSNWIYVIRNLAILIEPYLPNTAGKIFQMLNLKTLSIQDLEKRGGIIKISQPQILFRKLESEYINTLKSQFGGAKETNLMQETSIKEETKQVYFDQNIALSVMQIIKVEKHPEADKLFILELKEDEESLKTRTIVSGLVGIYSESELLDKKIIVVENLKKTKLRGTESQGMLTAVSSEEDHDDCEVLMADSHIPLGTRLVTYERINASLDTSLPTLKAQKFFACPIFAQEGYIFAQGEQLYFHKIGTPVSVKRIKNGPVG
;
A
#
# COMPACT_ATOMS: atom_id res chain seq x y z
N MET A 1 19.86 29.24 -19.03
CA MET A 1 19.47 28.56 -17.79
C MET A 1 20.12 27.18 -17.79
N LYS A 2 21.04 26.88 -16.87
CA LYS A 2 21.57 25.52 -16.72
C LYS A 2 20.39 24.61 -16.39
N THR A 3 20.03 23.70 -17.30
CA THR A 3 18.93 22.73 -17.11
C THR A 3 19.22 21.90 -15.87
N GLN A 4 18.44 22.09 -14.80
CA GLN A 4 18.53 21.25 -13.61
C GLN A 4 18.19 19.80 -13.99
N LYS A 5 19.14 18.90 -13.77
CA LYS A 5 18.97 17.46 -13.99
C LYS A 5 18.14 16.86 -12.85
N ARG A 6 17.24 15.94 -13.17
CA ARG A 6 16.44 15.15 -12.23
C ARG A 6 16.80 13.68 -12.42
N LEU A 7 17.57 13.13 -11.49
CA LEU A 7 17.87 11.71 -11.47
C LEU A 7 16.88 11.05 -10.53
N VAL A 8 15.98 10.24 -11.08
CA VAL A 8 14.90 9.59 -10.34
C VAL A 8 15.22 8.10 -10.25
N THR A 9 15.17 7.54 -9.05
CA THR A 9 15.31 6.09 -8.84
C THR A 9 14.13 5.55 -8.04
N ALA A 10 13.76 4.30 -8.30
CA ALA A 10 12.88 3.53 -7.43
C ALA A 10 13.66 2.36 -6.85
N ALA A 11 13.29 1.90 -5.65
CA ALA A 11 13.86 0.69 -5.06
C ALA A 11 13.88 -0.47 -6.07
N LEU A 12 15.04 -1.09 -6.26
CA LEU A 12 15.19 -2.20 -7.18
C LEU A 12 14.34 -3.39 -6.70
N PRO A 13 13.30 -3.81 -7.44
CA PRO A 13 12.54 -5.00 -7.09
C PRO A 13 13.42 -6.25 -7.09
N TYR A 14 13.29 -7.05 -6.03
CA TYR A 14 13.96 -8.34 -5.95
C TYR A 14 13.37 -9.32 -6.97
N VAL A 15 14.21 -9.92 -7.81
CA VAL A 15 13.79 -10.63 -9.02
C VAL A 15 13.09 -11.96 -8.75
N ASN A 16 13.24 -12.54 -7.56
CA ASN A 16 12.85 -13.93 -7.33
C ASN A 16 11.32 -14.17 -7.24
N ASN A 17 10.50 -13.13 -7.34
CA ASN A 17 9.05 -13.19 -7.20
C ASN A 17 8.34 -12.23 -8.17
N VAL A 18 7.11 -12.58 -8.53
CA VAL A 18 6.24 -11.69 -9.31
C VAL A 18 5.82 -10.53 -8.40
N PRO A 19 5.95 -9.26 -8.84
CA PRO A 19 5.59 -8.11 -8.01
C PRO A 19 4.07 -8.05 -7.82
N HIS A 20 3.64 -7.80 -6.58
CA HIS A 20 2.25 -7.47 -6.28
C HIS A 20 2.01 -5.95 -6.31
N LEU A 21 0.74 -5.52 -6.21
CA LEU A 21 0.38 -4.09 -6.23
C LEU A 21 1.14 -3.24 -5.19
N GLY A 22 1.49 -3.83 -4.05
CA GLY A 22 2.29 -3.16 -3.01
C GLY A 22 3.75 -2.90 -3.43
N ASN A 23 4.39 -3.82 -4.16
CA ASN A 23 5.75 -3.58 -4.70
C ASN A 23 5.73 -2.59 -5.87
N LEU A 24 4.59 -2.45 -6.55
CA LEU A 24 4.43 -1.50 -7.63
C LEU A 24 4.37 -0.05 -7.13
N ILE A 25 4.01 0.20 -5.87
CA ILE A 25 3.84 1.56 -5.33
C ILE A 25 5.09 2.41 -5.51
N GLN A 26 6.29 1.90 -5.21
CA GLN A 26 7.52 2.69 -5.32
C GLN A 26 7.83 3.03 -6.78
N VAL A 27 7.75 2.03 -7.66
CA VAL A 27 8.00 2.16 -9.10
C VAL A 27 6.99 3.10 -9.76
N LEU A 28 5.71 2.98 -9.41
CA LEU A 28 4.66 3.83 -9.96
C LEU A 28 4.74 5.26 -9.42
N SER A 29 5.07 5.44 -8.13
CA SER A 29 5.28 6.78 -7.55
C SER A 29 6.43 7.52 -8.25
N ALA A 30 7.53 6.82 -8.50
CA ALA A 30 8.67 7.37 -9.24
C ALA A 30 8.32 7.69 -10.70
N ASP A 31 7.48 6.88 -11.35
CA ASP A 31 7.00 7.15 -12.71
C ASP A 31 6.18 8.44 -12.78
N VAL A 32 5.24 8.63 -11.85
CA VAL A 32 4.45 9.88 -11.76
C VAL A 32 5.39 11.09 -11.62
N TYR A 33 6.36 11.01 -10.71
CA TYR A 33 7.32 12.10 -10.51
C TYR A 33 8.22 12.33 -11.74
N ALA A 34 8.68 11.26 -12.40
CA ALA A 34 9.53 11.36 -13.59
C ALA A 34 8.78 11.99 -14.77
N ARG A 35 7.51 11.60 -14.99
CA ARG A 35 6.62 12.20 -16.01
C ARG A 35 6.38 13.68 -15.73
N TYR A 36 6.08 14.02 -14.48
CA TYR A 36 6.01 15.42 -14.04
C TYR A 36 7.31 16.17 -14.39
N CYS A 37 8.47 15.62 -14.03
CA CYS A 37 9.74 16.30 -14.26
C CYS A 37 9.99 16.57 -15.75
N ARG A 38 9.71 15.58 -16.61
CA ARG A 38 9.82 15.74 -18.07
C ARG A 38 8.83 16.78 -18.59
N SER A 39 7.61 16.80 -18.07
CA SER A 39 6.58 17.77 -18.42
C SER A 39 6.93 19.19 -17.98
N ALA A 40 7.59 19.36 -16.83
CA ALA A 40 8.15 20.63 -16.38
C ALA A 40 9.40 21.05 -17.19
N GLY A 41 9.96 20.14 -18.00
CA GLY A 41 11.12 20.33 -18.87
C GLY A 41 12.46 20.23 -18.16
N PHE A 42 12.52 19.52 -17.05
CA PHE A 42 13.79 19.08 -16.49
C PHE A 42 14.44 18.03 -17.40
N LYS A 43 15.78 17.99 -17.43
CA LYS A 43 16.48 16.84 -18.03
C LYS A 43 16.36 15.69 -17.03
N THR A 44 15.54 14.70 -17.35
CA THR A 44 15.18 13.62 -16.41
C THR A 44 15.75 12.28 -16.86
N LEU A 45 16.30 11.52 -15.91
CA LEU A 45 16.54 10.09 -16.05
C LEU A 45 15.79 9.35 -14.95
N TYR A 46 14.95 8.39 -15.35
CA TYR A 46 14.30 7.45 -14.45
C TYR A 46 14.95 6.06 -14.59
N VAL A 47 15.69 5.67 -13.55
CA VAL A 47 16.55 4.49 -13.51
C VAL A 47 15.99 3.47 -12.52
N CYS A 48 15.78 2.24 -12.98
CA CYS A 48 15.42 1.10 -12.14
C CYS A 48 15.94 -0.19 -12.78
N GLY A 49 15.69 -1.33 -12.14
CA GLY A 49 16.12 -2.63 -12.60
C GLY A 49 15.78 -3.71 -11.59
N THR A 50 16.09 -4.95 -11.91
CA THR A 50 15.95 -6.07 -10.98
C THR A 50 17.19 -6.22 -10.11
N ASP A 51 16.97 -6.44 -8.81
CA ASP A 51 17.98 -6.93 -7.89
C ASP A 51 17.99 -8.47 -7.92
N GLU A 52 19.13 -9.04 -8.32
CA GLU A 52 19.22 -10.43 -8.77
C GLU A 52 20.07 -11.33 -7.86
N TYR A 53 20.88 -10.77 -6.97
CA TYR A 53 21.84 -11.53 -6.18
C TYR A 53 21.29 -11.99 -4.82
N GLY A 54 22.04 -12.87 -4.15
CA GLY A 54 21.73 -13.29 -2.79
C GLY A 54 21.03 -14.64 -2.65
N THR A 55 20.94 -15.10 -1.40
CA THR A 55 20.54 -16.48 -1.02
C THR A 55 19.12 -16.83 -1.46
N ALA A 56 18.21 -15.85 -1.49
CA ALA A 56 16.82 -16.09 -1.84
C ALA A 56 16.66 -16.43 -3.33
N THR A 57 17.51 -15.87 -4.22
CA THR A 57 17.61 -16.29 -5.62
C THR A 57 18.11 -17.73 -5.74
N GLU A 58 19.22 -18.09 -5.07
CA GLU A 58 19.76 -19.47 -5.12
C GLU A 58 18.76 -20.51 -4.59
N THR A 59 18.09 -20.19 -3.48
CA THR A 59 17.09 -21.06 -2.87
C THR A 59 15.90 -21.29 -3.82
N LYS A 60 15.42 -20.20 -4.45
CA LYS A 60 14.28 -20.29 -5.36
C LYS A 60 14.65 -21.01 -6.66
N ALA A 61 15.84 -20.76 -7.20
CA ALA A 61 16.34 -21.42 -8.39
C ALA A 61 16.49 -22.92 -8.16
N SER A 62 17.10 -23.31 -7.04
CA SER A 62 17.23 -24.71 -6.61
C SER A 62 15.86 -25.40 -6.45
N ALA A 63 14.90 -24.75 -5.81
CA ALA A 63 13.54 -25.27 -5.64
C ALA A 63 12.79 -25.50 -6.97
N LEU A 64 13.18 -24.79 -8.04
CA LEU A 64 12.62 -24.94 -9.38
C LEU A 64 13.50 -25.78 -10.32
N GLY A 65 14.64 -26.29 -9.85
CA GLY A 65 15.59 -27.03 -10.69
C GLY A 65 16.29 -26.17 -11.75
N LEU A 66 16.39 -24.86 -11.52
CA LEU A 66 17.02 -23.88 -12.41
C LEU A 66 18.36 -23.40 -11.84
N SER A 67 19.24 -22.91 -12.71
CA SER A 67 20.36 -22.07 -12.25
C SER A 67 19.86 -20.69 -11.79
N PRO A 68 20.58 -20.00 -10.89
CA PRO A 68 20.23 -18.63 -10.48
C PRO A 68 20.09 -17.68 -11.68
N LYS A 69 20.99 -17.80 -12.67
CA LYS A 69 20.95 -17.00 -13.90
C LYS A 69 19.66 -17.22 -14.69
N GLU A 70 19.25 -18.47 -14.90
CA GLU A 70 18.01 -18.79 -15.63
C GLU A 70 16.78 -18.23 -14.92
N LEU A 71 16.72 -18.37 -13.58
CA LEU A 71 15.65 -17.77 -12.77
C LEU A 71 15.60 -16.24 -12.96
N CYS A 72 16.74 -15.57 -12.84
CA CYS A 72 16.81 -14.12 -13.00
C CYS A 72 16.43 -13.68 -14.42
N ASP A 73 16.88 -14.41 -15.45
CA ASP A 73 16.55 -14.13 -16.85
C ASP A 73 15.02 -14.23 -17.10
N GLU A 74 14.37 -15.26 -16.54
CA GLU A 74 12.91 -15.43 -16.62
C GLU A 74 12.16 -14.31 -15.90
N PHE A 75 12.49 -14.06 -14.62
CA PHE A 75 11.72 -13.13 -13.82
C PHE A 75 12.01 -11.66 -14.18
N HIS A 76 13.21 -11.31 -14.64
CA HIS A 76 13.48 -9.97 -15.17
C HIS A 76 12.54 -9.64 -16.34
N LYS A 77 12.30 -10.62 -17.23
CA LYS A 77 11.34 -10.47 -18.32
C LYS A 77 9.92 -10.25 -17.79
N ILE A 78 9.48 -11.04 -16.81
CA ILE A 78 8.16 -10.90 -16.18
C ILE A 78 7.98 -9.50 -15.58
N HIS A 79 8.95 -9.02 -14.80
CA HIS A 79 8.93 -7.67 -14.24
C HIS A 79 8.81 -6.61 -15.33
N ARG A 80 9.62 -6.72 -16.39
CA ARG A 80 9.61 -5.76 -17.50
C ARG A 80 8.25 -5.72 -18.21
N GLU A 81 7.64 -6.88 -18.48
CA GLU A 81 6.32 -6.96 -19.10
C GLU A 81 5.22 -6.34 -18.23
N ILE A 82 5.26 -6.59 -16.91
CA ILE A 82 4.33 -5.98 -15.95
C ILE A 82 4.47 -4.46 -15.95
N TYR A 83 5.70 -3.94 -15.81
CA TYR A 83 5.92 -2.50 -15.76
C TYR A 83 5.60 -1.81 -17.10
N GLN A 84 5.85 -2.48 -18.22
CA GLN A 84 5.43 -1.99 -19.53
C GLN A 84 3.90 -1.91 -19.65
N TRP A 85 3.17 -2.91 -19.16
CA TRP A 85 1.71 -2.89 -19.14
C TRP A 85 1.15 -1.77 -18.25
N PHE A 86 1.78 -1.53 -17.09
CA PHE A 86 1.48 -0.40 -16.22
C PHE A 86 1.89 0.97 -16.79
N ASN A 87 2.43 1.00 -18.02
CA ASN A 87 2.93 2.19 -18.68
C ASN A 87 3.96 2.94 -17.81
N ILE A 88 4.90 2.20 -17.22
CA ILE A 88 6.04 2.80 -16.51
C ILE A 88 7.09 3.26 -17.52
N SER A 89 7.48 4.53 -17.44
CA SER A 89 8.34 5.22 -18.38
C SER A 89 9.81 5.27 -17.92
N PHE A 90 10.41 4.10 -17.70
CA PHE A 90 11.85 4.04 -17.40
C PHE A 90 12.69 4.55 -18.58
N ASP A 91 13.77 5.27 -18.28
CA ASP A 91 14.84 5.50 -19.26
C ASP A 91 15.76 4.27 -19.34
N ILE A 92 15.92 3.55 -18.22
CA ILE A 92 16.47 2.19 -18.20
C ILE A 92 15.79 1.34 -17.13
N PHE A 93 15.45 0.10 -17.52
CA PHE A 93 15.11 -0.99 -16.62
C PHE A 93 16.13 -2.13 -16.82
N GLY A 94 17.21 -2.11 -16.03
CA GLY A 94 18.33 -3.05 -16.21
C GLY A 94 18.43 -4.10 -15.10
N ARG A 95 19.65 -4.59 -14.85
CA ARG A 95 19.90 -5.78 -14.03
C ARG A 95 21.19 -5.63 -13.21
N THR A 96 21.16 -6.06 -11.94
CA THR A 96 22.39 -6.08 -11.11
C THR A 96 23.34 -7.22 -11.50
N SER A 97 22.90 -8.26 -12.22
CA SER A 97 23.78 -9.34 -12.69
C SER A 97 24.64 -9.00 -13.93
N SER A 98 24.88 -7.71 -14.20
CA SER A 98 25.64 -7.22 -15.36
C SER A 98 27.14 -7.07 -15.08
N ALA A 99 27.95 -7.10 -16.14
CA ALA A 99 29.40 -6.88 -16.05
C ALA A 99 29.71 -5.44 -15.60
N GLU A 100 28.93 -4.47 -16.06
CA GLU A 100 29.04 -3.07 -15.66
C GLU A 100 28.79 -2.90 -14.16
N HIS A 101 27.80 -3.61 -13.61
CA HIS A 101 27.53 -3.60 -12.17
C HIS A 101 28.69 -4.19 -11.36
N THR A 102 29.20 -5.35 -11.77
CA THR A 102 30.40 -5.96 -11.17
C THR A 102 31.56 -4.98 -11.12
N GLN A 103 31.87 -4.32 -12.24
CA GLN A 103 32.95 -3.34 -12.31
C GLN A 103 32.74 -2.17 -11.33
N VAL A 104 31.56 -1.54 -11.34
CA VAL A 104 31.30 -0.36 -10.49
C VAL A 104 31.34 -0.71 -9.00
N VAL A 105 30.85 -1.88 -8.62
CA VAL A 105 30.88 -2.34 -7.22
C VAL A 105 32.31 -2.61 -6.78
N GLN A 106 33.10 -3.30 -7.61
CA GLN A 106 34.51 -3.56 -7.33
C GLN A 106 35.33 -2.26 -7.25
N ASP A 107 35.09 -1.30 -8.14
CA ASP A 107 35.76 0.01 -8.13
C ASP A 107 35.46 0.79 -6.84
N LEU A 108 34.20 0.79 -6.38
CA LEU A 108 33.80 1.44 -5.13
C LEU A 108 34.39 0.72 -3.91
N PHE A 109 34.39 -0.61 -3.92
CA PHE A 109 34.99 -1.40 -2.85
C PHE A 109 36.49 -1.11 -2.72
N THR A 110 37.25 -1.13 -3.82
CA THR A 110 38.69 -0.86 -3.81
C THR A 110 38.98 0.53 -3.22
N GLN A 111 38.21 1.55 -3.60
CA GLN A 111 38.36 2.89 -3.03
C GLN A 111 38.09 2.94 -1.52
N LEU A 112 37.09 2.19 -1.04
CA LEU A 112 36.76 2.10 0.40
C LEU A 112 37.83 1.34 1.18
N ASP A 113 38.37 0.26 0.61
CA ASP A 113 39.44 -0.55 1.21
C ASP A 113 40.74 0.27 1.32
N GLU A 114 41.13 0.94 0.23
CA GLU A 114 42.29 1.84 0.21
C GLU A 114 42.15 3.03 1.16
N ALA A 115 40.91 3.49 1.40
CA ALA A 115 40.62 4.54 2.37
C ALA A 115 40.58 4.04 3.84
N GLY A 116 40.76 2.74 4.08
CA GLY A 116 40.78 2.14 5.41
C GLY A 116 39.40 1.97 6.05
N TYR A 117 38.32 1.98 5.26
CA TYR A 117 36.96 1.78 5.76
C TYR A 117 36.51 0.32 5.74
N ILE A 118 37.33 -0.59 5.20
CA ILE A 118 37.03 -2.02 5.19
C ILE A 118 37.87 -2.72 6.25
N THR A 119 37.21 -3.47 7.13
CA THR A 119 37.82 -4.27 8.19
C THR A 119 37.59 -5.76 7.92
N GLN A 120 38.48 -6.61 8.43
CA GLN A 120 38.39 -8.07 8.28
C GLN A 120 38.21 -8.72 9.65
N HIS A 121 37.21 -9.60 9.76
CA HIS A 121 36.94 -10.35 10.98
C HIS A 121 36.89 -11.85 10.67
N THR A 122 37.45 -12.65 11.57
CA THR A 122 37.39 -14.10 11.52
C THR A 122 36.34 -14.58 12.52
N SER A 123 35.42 -15.44 12.08
CA SER A 123 34.44 -16.11 12.93
C SER A 123 34.45 -17.61 12.71
N GLN A 124 33.89 -18.37 13.66
CA GLN A 124 33.64 -19.79 13.49
C GLN A 124 32.19 -20.01 13.08
N GLN A 125 31.98 -20.76 12.01
CA GLN A 125 30.66 -21.13 11.51
C GLN A 125 30.63 -22.59 11.11
N PHE A 126 29.46 -23.22 11.20
CA PHE A 126 29.29 -24.59 10.73
C PHE A 126 29.36 -24.65 9.21
N TYR A 127 30.09 -25.63 8.70
CA TYR A 127 30.26 -25.90 7.27
C TYR A 127 29.77 -27.32 6.98
N CYS A 128 28.84 -27.44 6.04
CA CYS A 128 28.40 -28.75 5.60
C CYS A 128 29.33 -29.26 4.49
N ALA A 129 30.14 -30.27 4.77
CA ALA A 129 31.04 -30.87 3.77
C ALA A 129 30.29 -31.48 2.58
N SER A 130 29.06 -31.98 2.79
CA SER A 130 28.25 -32.59 1.73
C SER A 130 27.54 -31.58 0.84
N CYS A 131 27.02 -30.49 1.41
CA CYS A 131 26.40 -29.43 0.61
C CYS A 131 27.40 -28.36 0.13
N GLN A 132 28.63 -28.39 0.65
CA GLN A 132 29.72 -27.49 0.32
C GLN A 132 29.41 -26.00 0.54
N PHE A 133 28.77 -25.66 1.66
CA PHE A 133 28.51 -24.27 2.05
C PHE A 133 28.45 -24.10 3.58
N PHE A 134 28.64 -22.86 4.05
CA PHE A 134 28.50 -22.49 5.46
C PHE A 134 27.02 -22.37 5.86
N LEU A 135 26.64 -23.00 6.95
CA LEU A 135 25.26 -23.06 7.44
C LEU A 135 24.94 -21.80 8.25
N ALA A 136 23.95 -21.04 7.78
CA ALA A 136 23.26 -20.07 8.63
C ALA A 136 22.42 -20.80 9.69
N ASP A 137 22.07 -20.11 10.77
CA ASP A 137 21.34 -20.64 11.93
C ASP A 137 20.03 -21.35 11.55
N ARG A 138 19.37 -20.88 10.48
CA ARG A 138 18.14 -21.47 9.92
C ARG A 138 18.34 -22.79 9.17
N TYR A 139 19.57 -23.15 8.84
CA TYR A 139 19.93 -24.37 8.08
C TYR A 139 20.63 -25.41 8.95
N ILE A 140 20.68 -25.17 10.26
CA ILE A 140 21.25 -26.06 11.25
C ILE A 140 20.22 -26.32 12.35
N GLU A 141 20.01 -27.59 12.64
CA GLU A 141 19.19 -28.05 13.76
C GLU A 141 20.02 -29.00 14.61
N GLY A 142 19.61 -29.18 15.86
CA GLY A 142 20.25 -30.11 16.78
C GLY A 142 19.49 -30.23 18.08
N MET A 143 20.02 -31.01 19.00
CA MET A 143 19.43 -31.19 20.31
C MET A 143 19.73 -29.99 21.22
N CYS A 144 18.68 -29.41 21.80
CA CYS A 144 18.80 -28.27 22.71
C CYS A 144 19.55 -28.68 23.99
N PRO A 145 20.63 -27.97 24.38
CA PRO A 145 21.38 -28.31 25.58
C PRO A 145 20.59 -28.09 26.89
N HIS A 146 19.51 -27.28 26.85
CA HIS A 146 18.74 -26.92 28.04
C HIS A 146 17.55 -27.85 28.30
N CYS A 147 16.79 -28.22 27.26
CA CYS A 147 15.55 -28.98 27.40
C CYS A 147 15.53 -30.30 26.62
N GLN A 148 16.66 -30.66 25.98
CA GLN A 148 16.85 -31.87 25.20
C GLN A 148 15.85 -32.03 24.04
N TYR A 149 15.31 -30.91 23.53
CA TYR A 149 14.49 -30.93 22.32
C TYR A 149 15.38 -31.19 21.09
N GLU A 150 15.13 -32.29 20.37
CA GLU A 150 15.98 -32.81 19.30
C GLU A 150 16.07 -31.95 18.02
N LYS A 151 15.17 -30.96 17.89
CA LYS A 151 15.05 -30.11 16.68
C LYS A 151 15.12 -28.62 16.99
N ALA A 152 15.96 -28.24 17.95
CA ALA A 152 16.23 -26.83 18.18
C ALA A 152 17.02 -26.25 17.01
N LYS A 153 16.68 -25.02 16.62
CA LYS A 153 17.39 -24.28 15.57
C LYS A 153 18.65 -23.65 16.13
N GLY A 154 19.54 -23.22 15.25
CA GLY A 154 20.81 -22.60 15.61
C GLY A 154 20.69 -21.29 16.40
N ASP A 155 19.55 -20.60 16.30
CA ASP A 155 19.31 -19.29 16.93
C ASP A 155 18.34 -19.36 18.11
N GLN A 156 17.40 -20.30 18.09
CA GLN A 156 16.40 -20.44 19.16
C GLN A 156 15.84 -21.87 19.27
N CYS A 157 15.63 -22.33 20.49
CA CYS A 157 14.87 -23.55 20.75
C CYS A 157 13.36 -23.27 20.77
N GLU A 158 12.62 -23.89 19.85
CA GLU A 158 11.16 -23.71 19.75
C GLU A 158 10.38 -24.28 20.94
N LYS A 159 10.97 -25.22 21.70
CA LYS A 159 10.30 -25.85 22.86
C LYS A 159 10.41 -25.04 24.15
N CYS A 160 11.59 -24.53 24.47
CA CYS A 160 11.81 -23.79 25.71
C CYS A 160 12.01 -22.28 25.51
N GLY A 161 12.05 -21.80 24.26
CA GLY A 161 12.20 -20.39 23.92
C GLY A 161 13.61 -19.82 24.10
N GLN A 162 14.56 -20.62 24.60
CA GLN A 162 15.94 -20.19 24.86
C GLN A 162 16.64 -19.80 23.56
N LEU A 163 17.29 -18.63 23.57
CA LEU A 163 18.20 -18.19 22.51
C LEU A 163 19.49 -19.01 22.59
N LEU A 164 19.96 -19.48 21.44
CA LEU A 164 21.13 -20.34 21.28
C LEU A 164 22.09 -19.69 20.28
N ASP A 165 23.37 -19.98 20.43
CA ASP A 165 24.30 -19.93 19.31
C ASP A 165 24.33 -21.31 18.63
N PRO A 166 24.57 -21.41 17.31
CA PRO A 166 24.61 -22.71 16.64
C PRO A 166 25.61 -23.68 17.28
N THR A 167 26.68 -23.15 17.86
CA THR A 167 27.73 -23.91 18.58
C THR A 167 27.26 -24.53 19.88
N ASP A 168 26.12 -24.11 20.42
CA ASP A 168 25.52 -24.65 21.64
C ASP A 168 24.75 -25.96 21.38
N LEU A 169 24.36 -26.21 20.13
CA LEU A 169 23.57 -27.39 19.76
C LEU A 169 24.36 -28.69 20.00
N ILE A 170 23.72 -29.64 20.66
CA ILE A 170 24.24 -31.00 20.80
C ILE A 170 23.89 -31.78 19.52
N GLU A 171 24.88 -32.47 18.95
CA GLU A 171 24.73 -33.23 17.70
C GLU A 171 24.09 -32.41 16.56
N PRO A 172 24.68 -31.27 16.17
CA PRO A 172 24.13 -30.47 15.10
C PRO A 172 24.12 -31.24 13.79
N TYR A 173 23.09 -31.02 12.97
CA TYR A 173 22.96 -31.55 11.63
C TYR A 173 22.45 -30.49 10.65
N CYS A 174 22.85 -30.63 9.40
CA CYS A 174 22.38 -29.77 8.31
C CYS A 174 20.95 -30.17 7.91
N ILE A 175 20.00 -29.24 7.92
CA ILE A 175 18.60 -29.52 7.54
C ILE A 175 18.49 -30.01 6.08
N MET A 176 19.39 -29.53 5.20
CA MET A 176 19.35 -29.83 3.76
C MET A 176 19.77 -31.28 3.43
N CYS A 177 20.78 -31.82 4.10
CA CYS A 177 21.32 -33.15 3.79
C CYS A 177 21.31 -34.13 4.97
N GLN A 178 20.85 -33.69 6.14
CA GLN A 178 20.73 -34.49 7.37
C GLN A 178 22.07 -35.05 7.89
N LYS A 179 23.20 -34.44 7.49
CA LYS A 179 24.55 -34.83 7.93
C LYS A 179 25.12 -33.82 8.92
N LYS A 180 26.02 -34.31 9.78
CA LYS A 180 26.78 -33.49 10.74
C LYS A 180 27.65 -32.45 10.01
N PRO A 181 27.54 -31.15 10.34
CA PRO A 181 28.45 -30.13 9.85
C PRO A 181 29.71 -30.04 10.72
N ASP A 182 30.79 -29.54 10.12
CA ASP A 182 32.06 -29.29 10.80
C ASP A 182 32.18 -27.81 11.15
N LEU A 183 32.70 -27.48 12.32
CA LEU A 183 33.00 -26.09 12.66
C LEU A 183 34.25 -25.64 11.90
N LYS A 184 34.15 -24.58 11.10
CA LYS A 184 35.27 -24.02 10.33
C LYS A 184 35.40 -22.53 10.57
N GLN A 185 36.64 -22.05 10.52
CA GLN A 185 36.89 -20.61 10.47
C GLN A 185 36.50 -20.05 9.09
N THR A 186 35.87 -18.91 9.10
CA THR A 186 35.52 -18.14 7.91
C THR A 186 35.85 -16.67 8.15
N GLU A 187 36.40 -16.02 7.14
CA GLU A 187 36.74 -14.60 7.20
C GLU A 187 35.68 -13.80 6.46
N ASN A 188 35.28 -12.66 7.02
CA ASN A 188 34.32 -11.77 6.37
C ASN A 188 34.84 -10.34 6.41
N LEU A 189 34.59 -9.59 5.33
CA LEU A 189 34.87 -8.17 5.27
C LEU A 189 33.67 -7.39 5.80
N TYR A 190 33.96 -6.27 6.44
CA TYR A 190 32.99 -5.38 7.05
C TYR A 190 33.23 -3.96 6.59
N ILE A 191 32.16 -3.19 6.37
CA ILE A 191 32.24 -1.74 6.22
C ILE A 191 32.21 -1.10 7.61
N ASN A 192 33.21 -0.28 7.92
CA ASN A 192 33.34 0.45 9.17
C ASN A 192 32.49 1.73 9.15
N LEU A 193 31.16 1.54 9.27
CA LEU A 193 30.20 2.64 9.45
C LEU A 193 30.50 3.55 10.66
N PRO A 194 31.00 3.06 11.82
CA PRO A 194 31.43 3.93 12.89
C PRO A 194 32.43 5.01 12.43
N ALA A 195 33.43 4.64 11.63
CA ALA A 195 34.44 5.56 11.11
C ALA A 195 33.89 6.56 10.07
N LEU A 196 32.74 6.27 9.46
CA LEU A 196 32.06 7.14 8.49
C LEU A 196 30.98 8.03 9.11
N LYS A 197 30.61 7.77 10.38
CA LYS A 197 29.49 8.42 11.06
C LYS A 197 29.56 9.94 11.02
N ASP A 198 30.70 10.53 11.33
CA ASP A 198 30.83 11.99 11.42
C ASP A 198 30.65 12.67 10.06
N LYS A 199 31.17 12.06 8.99
CA LYS A 199 30.94 12.53 7.61
C LYS A 199 29.46 12.44 7.23
N LEU A 200 28.81 11.33 7.59
CA LEU A 200 27.39 11.12 7.32
C LEU A 200 26.52 12.14 8.06
N VAL A 201 26.75 12.34 9.36
CA VAL A 201 26.02 13.32 10.17
C VAL A 201 26.18 14.72 9.59
N LYS A 202 27.41 15.12 9.27
CA LYS A 202 27.69 16.40 8.63
C LYS A 202 26.89 16.57 7.33
N TRP A 203 26.91 15.57 6.45
CA TRP A 203 26.15 15.62 5.20
C TRP A 203 24.64 15.73 5.42
N LEU A 204 24.07 14.97 6.38
CA LEU A 204 22.64 15.03 6.70
C LEU A 204 22.23 16.42 7.21
N ASP A 205 23.05 17.03 8.08
CA ASP A 205 22.79 18.37 8.63
C ASP A 205 22.92 19.45 7.55
N ASP A 206 23.97 19.40 6.73
CA ASP A 206 24.19 20.33 5.61
C ASP A 206 23.10 20.19 4.53
N SER A 207 22.53 19.00 4.36
CA SER A 207 21.48 18.72 3.36
C SER A 207 20.09 19.23 3.74
N GLN A 208 19.88 19.55 5.02
CA GLN A 208 18.59 19.96 5.60
C GLN A 208 17.48 18.97 5.25
N ILE A 209 17.70 17.69 5.55
CA ILE A 209 16.81 16.57 5.18
C ILE A 209 15.36 16.79 5.64
N GLU A 210 15.14 17.53 6.72
CA GLU A 210 13.83 17.84 7.30
C GLU A 210 12.92 18.61 6.33
N ASN A 211 13.50 19.34 5.37
CA ASN A 211 12.76 20.11 4.37
C ASN A 211 12.36 19.28 3.14
N PHE A 212 12.98 18.11 2.94
CA PHE A 212 12.85 17.34 1.71
C PHE A 212 12.51 15.87 1.94
N TRP A 213 12.55 15.36 3.16
CA TRP A 213 12.27 13.96 3.45
C TRP A 213 11.02 13.86 4.31
N PRO A 214 10.24 12.78 4.19
CA PRO A 214 9.09 12.56 5.06
C PRO A 214 9.54 12.31 6.50
N SER A 215 8.68 12.67 7.45
CA SER A 215 8.99 12.66 8.87
C SER A 215 9.40 11.27 9.39
N ASN A 216 8.81 10.20 8.87
CA ASN A 216 9.19 8.81 9.21
C ASN A 216 10.65 8.52 8.83
N ALA A 217 11.10 8.95 7.66
CA ALA A 217 12.46 8.72 7.17
C ALA A 217 13.49 9.54 7.96
N VAL A 218 13.17 10.80 8.27
CA VAL A 218 14.00 11.63 9.14
C VAL A 218 14.12 11.00 10.53
N HIS A 219 13.00 10.66 11.15
CA HIS A 219 12.98 10.08 12.49
C HIS A 219 13.77 8.77 12.56
N LEU A 220 13.49 7.83 11.65
CA LEU A 220 14.19 6.54 11.60
C LEU A 220 15.70 6.73 11.41
N THR A 221 16.11 7.62 10.50
CA THR A 221 17.53 7.91 10.25
C THR A 221 18.22 8.47 11.50
N ARG A 222 17.60 9.45 12.17
CA ARG A 222 18.14 10.05 13.40
C ARG A 222 18.21 9.04 14.56
N GLU A 223 17.21 8.17 14.71
CA GLU A 223 17.22 7.11 15.72
C GLU A 223 18.35 6.09 15.51
N TRP A 224 18.60 5.68 14.27
CA TRP A 224 19.75 4.82 13.93
C TRP A 224 21.09 5.48 14.30
N LEU A 225 21.25 6.77 14.03
CA LEU A 225 22.48 7.50 14.37
C LEU A 225 22.67 7.67 15.88
N LYS A 226 21.58 7.88 16.62
CA LYS A 226 21.56 8.00 18.07
C LYS A 226 21.94 6.70 18.76
N LYS A 227 21.46 5.55 18.27
CA LYS A 227 21.84 4.21 18.75
C LYS A 227 23.32 3.90 18.53
N GLY A 228 23.94 4.53 17.54
CA GLY A 228 25.30 4.25 17.11
C GLY A 228 25.31 3.30 15.90
N LEU A 229 26.20 3.58 14.95
CA LEU A 229 26.41 2.73 13.79
C LEU A 229 27.44 1.66 14.14
N ASN A 230 27.14 0.41 13.79
CA ASN A 230 28.05 -0.72 13.95
C ASN A 230 28.66 -1.10 12.60
N GLU A 231 29.78 -1.81 12.63
CA GLU A 231 30.33 -2.44 11.43
C GLU A 231 29.31 -3.41 10.81
N ARG A 232 29.28 -3.47 9.48
CA ARG A 232 28.33 -4.32 8.74
C ARG A 232 29.09 -5.26 7.81
N ALA A 233 28.83 -6.56 7.91
CA ALA A 233 29.43 -7.56 7.03
C ALA A 233 28.99 -7.34 5.58
N ILE A 234 29.95 -7.16 4.67
CA ILE A 234 29.74 -6.93 3.24
C ILE A 234 30.07 -8.15 2.37
N THR A 235 30.51 -9.26 2.95
CA THR A 235 30.77 -10.52 2.22
C THR A 235 29.85 -11.64 2.67
N ARG A 236 29.61 -12.62 1.78
CA ARG A 236 28.87 -13.85 2.07
C ARG A 236 29.52 -15.05 1.38
N ASP A 237 29.35 -16.20 2.02
CA ASP A 237 29.71 -17.52 1.50
C ASP A 237 28.64 -18.06 0.53
N LEU A 238 28.43 -17.34 -0.57
CA LEU A 238 27.49 -17.72 -1.63
C LEU A 238 28.23 -17.86 -2.96
N LYS A 239 27.63 -18.57 -3.91
CA LYS A 239 28.17 -18.71 -5.27
C LYS A 239 27.58 -17.65 -6.23
N TRP A 240 26.32 -17.27 -6.00
CA TRP A 240 25.60 -16.29 -6.80
C TRP A 240 25.69 -14.88 -6.19
N GLY A 241 26.66 -14.12 -6.68
CA GLY A 241 26.94 -12.75 -6.28
C GLY A 241 28.15 -12.18 -7.03
N ILE A 242 28.50 -10.95 -6.71
CA ILE A 242 29.68 -10.28 -7.29
C ILE A 242 30.94 -10.77 -6.57
N PRO A 243 31.97 -11.29 -7.28
CA PRO A 243 33.20 -11.75 -6.65
C PRO A 243 33.97 -10.59 -6.01
N VAL A 244 34.58 -10.87 -4.85
CA VAL A 244 35.33 -9.88 -4.07
C VAL A 244 36.77 -9.78 -4.61
N PRO A 245 37.26 -8.59 -5.02
CA PRO A 245 38.60 -8.44 -5.59
C PRO A 245 39.64 -8.25 -4.47
N LYS A 246 39.74 -9.22 -3.55
CA LYS A 246 40.69 -9.22 -2.42
C LYS A 246 41.26 -10.62 -2.20
N GLU A 247 42.57 -10.69 -1.99
CA GLU A 247 43.28 -11.95 -1.74
C GLU A 247 42.68 -12.66 -0.51
N GLY A 248 42.42 -13.97 -0.64
CA GLY A 248 41.77 -14.80 0.39
C GLY A 248 40.23 -14.81 0.35
N PHE A 249 39.62 -14.02 -0.54
CA PHE A 249 38.16 -13.93 -0.71
C PHE A 249 37.66 -14.48 -2.06
N GLU A 250 38.46 -15.31 -2.75
CA GLU A 250 38.17 -15.80 -4.11
C GLU A 250 36.89 -16.65 -4.20
N ASN A 251 36.49 -17.27 -3.09
CA ASN A 251 35.27 -18.10 -3.00
C ASN A 251 34.11 -17.39 -2.30
N LYS A 252 34.18 -16.05 -2.17
CA LYS A 252 33.16 -15.23 -1.52
C LYS A 252 32.63 -14.19 -2.49
N VAL A 253 31.40 -13.76 -2.21
CA VAL A 253 30.73 -12.71 -2.96
C VAL A 253 30.35 -11.56 -2.04
N PHE A 254 30.12 -10.38 -2.62
CA PHE A 254 29.53 -9.28 -1.88
C PHE A 254 28.12 -9.63 -1.41
N TYR A 255 27.77 -9.15 -0.22
CA TYR A 255 26.44 -9.24 0.34
C TYR A 255 25.51 -8.30 -0.41
N VAL A 256 24.34 -8.80 -0.85
CA VAL A 256 23.39 -8.07 -1.71
C VAL A 256 23.05 -6.65 -1.22
N TRP A 257 23.03 -6.43 0.10
CA TRP A 257 22.71 -5.10 0.65
C TRP A 257 23.84 -4.07 0.53
N PHE A 258 25.07 -4.52 0.25
CA PHE A 258 26.21 -3.64 -0.05
C PHE A 258 26.16 -3.17 -1.51
N ASP A 259 25.89 -4.05 -2.47
CA ASP A 259 25.93 -3.74 -3.90
C ASP A 259 24.60 -3.27 -4.49
N ALA A 260 23.43 -3.72 -3.99
CA ALA A 260 22.14 -3.37 -4.60
C ALA A 260 21.92 -1.84 -4.76
N PRO A 261 22.22 -0.96 -3.78
CA PRO A 261 22.11 0.49 -3.99
C PRO A 261 23.10 1.05 -5.02
N ILE A 262 24.26 0.42 -5.20
CA ILE A 262 25.24 0.76 -6.25
C ILE A 262 24.66 0.43 -7.64
N GLY A 263 23.65 -0.44 -7.69
CA GLY A 263 22.86 -0.76 -8.87
C GLY A 263 22.44 0.49 -9.64
N TYR A 264 21.93 1.52 -8.97
CA TYR A 264 21.50 2.75 -9.63
C TYR A 264 22.60 3.43 -10.47
N ILE A 265 23.85 3.43 -9.96
CA ILE A 265 25.00 3.99 -10.66
C ILE A 265 25.34 3.15 -11.88
N SER A 266 25.46 1.84 -11.69
CA SER A 266 25.81 0.91 -12.78
C SER A 266 24.77 0.88 -13.90
N LEU A 267 23.48 0.95 -13.57
CA LEU A 267 22.40 1.03 -14.56
C LEU A 267 22.48 2.33 -15.36
N THR A 268 22.78 3.44 -14.70
CA THR A 268 23.00 4.72 -15.41
C THR A 268 24.21 4.64 -16.33
N LYS A 269 25.29 3.97 -15.90
CA LYS A 269 26.49 3.70 -16.71
C LYS A 269 26.17 2.83 -17.93
N SER A 270 25.30 1.83 -17.79
CA SER A 270 24.83 1.01 -18.93
C SER A 270 23.95 1.79 -19.90
N LEU A 271 23.24 2.83 -19.43
CA LEU A 271 22.38 3.67 -20.28
C LEU A 271 23.16 4.69 -21.10
N THR A 272 24.17 5.33 -20.51
CA THR A 272 24.89 6.45 -21.16
C THR A 272 26.36 6.53 -20.77
N ALA A 273 27.21 6.92 -21.72
CA ALA A 273 28.63 7.19 -21.49
C ALA A 273 28.84 8.35 -20.49
N ASP A 274 27.92 9.33 -20.48
CA ASP A 274 27.97 10.52 -19.62
C ASP A 274 27.38 10.25 -18.21
N TRP A 275 27.38 9.01 -17.72
CA TRP A 275 26.76 8.66 -16.43
C TRP A 275 27.37 9.41 -15.24
N LYS A 276 28.66 9.77 -15.32
CA LYS A 276 29.34 10.58 -14.30
C LYS A 276 28.73 11.98 -14.19
N ASP A 277 28.24 12.55 -15.29
CA ASP A 277 27.55 13.85 -15.26
C ASP A 277 26.23 13.80 -14.49
N TRP A 278 25.73 12.62 -14.14
CA TRP A 278 24.53 12.43 -13.32
C TRP A 278 24.84 12.05 -11.88
N TRP A 279 25.92 11.29 -11.67
CA TRP A 279 26.28 10.76 -10.35
C TRP A 279 27.45 11.48 -9.68
N GLN A 280 28.12 12.41 -10.35
CA GLN A 280 29.26 13.17 -9.84
C GLN A 280 29.13 14.69 -10.10
N ASP A 281 27.88 15.17 -10.21
CA ASP A 281 27.53 16.58 -10.48
C ASP A 281 26.42 17.02 -9.52
N GLU A 282 26.75 17.05 -8.22
CA GLU A 282 25.79 17.36 -7.14
C GLU A 282 25.18 18.77 -7.24
N GLU A 283 25.89 19.73 -7.85
CA GLU A 283 25.42 21.11 -8.00
C GLU A 283 24.28 21.24 -9.03
N ASN A 284 24.31 20.42 -10.08
CA ASN A 284 23.35 20.51 -11.19
C ASN A 284 22.39 19.33 -11.26
N THR A 285 22.58 18.28 -10.45
CA THR A 285 21.73 17.09 -10.42
C THR A 285 21.03 16.91 -9.08
N LYS A 286 19.70 16.92 -9.11
CA LYS A 286 18.85 16.55 -7.97
C LYS A 286 18.52 15.06 -8.05
N LEU A 287 19.09 14.26 -7.14
CA LEU A 287 18.73 12.86 -6.97
C LEU A 287 17.46 12.74 -6.11
N VAL A 288 16.49 12.01 -6.65
CA VAL A 288 15.19 11.72 -6.02
C VAL A 288 15.00 10.22 -5.94
N GLN A 289 14.82 9.68 -4.73
CA GLN A 289 14.73 8.23 -4.53
C GLN A 289 13.37 7.85 -3.93
N PHE A 290 12.67 6.92 -4.57
CA PHE A 290 11.40 6.36 -4.11
C PHE A 290 11.61 4.97 -3.51
N VAL A 291 11.33 4.81 -2.22
CA VAL A 291 11.64 3.58 -1.46
C VAL A 291 10.48 3.16 -0.55
N GLY A 292 10.41 1.90 -0.16
CA GLY A 292 9.55 1.47 0.95
C GLY A 292 10.22 1.77 2.29
N LYS A 293 9.44 1.78 3.39
CA LYS A 293 9.97 2.07 4.74
C LYS A 293 11.15 1.18 5.17
N ASP A 294 11.15 -0.08 4.75
CA ASP A 294 12.23 -1.03 5.05
C ASP A 294 13.56 -0.66 4.38
N ASN A 295 13.49 0.10 3.28
CA ASN A 295 14.65 0.51 2.51
C ASN A 295 15.24 1.85 2.95
N ILE A 296 14.62 2.54 3.92
CA ILE A 296 15.07 3.87 4.37
C ILE A 296 16.52 3.82 4.85
N SER A 297 16.88 2.92 5.77
CA SER A 297 18.23 2.87 6.35
C SER A 297 19.32 2.59 5.30
N PHE A 298 19.00 1.81 4.26
CA PHE A 298 19.93 1.55 3.16
C PHE A 298 20.20 2.80 2.32
N HIS A 299 19.20 3.67 2.14
CA HIS A 299 19.29 4.88 1.31
C HIS A 299 19.65 6.14 2.09
N SER A 300 19.45 6.16 3.41
CA SER A 300 19.80 7.30 4.27
C SER A 300 21.10 7.12 5.05
N ILE A 301 21.57 5.89 5.24
CA ILE A 301 22.77 5.59 6.03
C ILE A 301 23.77 4.81 5.20
N LEU A 302 23.45 3.58 4.79
CA LEU A 302 24.45 2.68 4.21
C LEU A 302 25.00 3.26 2.90
N PHE A 303 24.15 3.46 1.89
CA PHE A 303 24.58 3.93 0.58
C PHE A 303 25.25 5.31 0.63
N PRO A 304 24.69 6.33 1.33
CA PRO A 304 25.40 7.60 1.53
C PRO A 304 26.77 7.42 2.20
N SER A 305 26.92 6.52 3.17
CA SER A 305 28.21 6.26 3.81
C SER A 305 29.22 5.64 2.83
N LEU A 306 28.77 4.72 1.96
CA LEU A 306 29.63 4.16 0.92
C LEU A 306 30.16 5.25 -0.01
N LEU A 307 29.28 6.17 -0.45
CA LEU A 307 29.68 7.27 -1.33
C LEU A 307 30.65 8.24 -0.63
N LEU A 308 30.34 8.65 0.60
CA LEU A 308 31.17 9.56 1.42
C LEU A 308 32.51 8.96 1.87
N GLY A 309 32.61 7.64 1.87
CA GLY A 309 33.85 6.92 2.15
C GLY A 309 34.85 6.97 1.00
N THR A 310 34.39 7.26 -0.22
CA THR A 310 35.27 7.43 -1.37
C THR A 310 35.90 8.84 -1.42
N LYS A 311 36.82 9.05 -2.37
CA LYS A 311 37.42 10.37 -2.64
C LYS A 311 36.63 11.19 -3.66
N GLU A 312 35.60 10.59 -4.25
CA GLU A 312 34.81 11.17 -5.32
C GLU A 312 33.70 12.06 -4.75
N LYS A 313 33.31 13.09 -5.50
CA LYS A 313 32.16 13.93 -5.16
C LYS A 313 30.90 13.37 -5.80
N TRP A 314 30.16 12.57 -5.06
CA TRP A 314 28.95 11.94 -5.56
C TRP A 314 27.72 12.85 -5.47
N THR A 315 26.80 12.70 -6.41
CA THR A 315 25.45 13.23 -6.30
C THR A 315 24.70 12.46 -5.22
N MET A 316 24.45 13.14 -4.10
CA MET A 316 23.76 12.58 -2.94
C MET A 316 22.24 12.75 -3.05
N VAL A 317 21.48 11.89 -2.36
CA VAL A 317 20.01 11.97 -2.37
C VAL A 317 19.53 13.30 -1.78
N LYS A 318 18.79 14.07 -2.58
CA LYS A 318 18.23 15.36 -2.14
C LYS A 318 16.80 15.22 -1.63
N LEU A 319 15.99 14.42 -2.31
CA LEU A 319 14.58 14.14 -1.97
C LEU A 319 14.41 12.63 -1.83
N LEU A 320 14.13 12.16 -0.62
CA LEU A 320 13.77 10.78 -0.35
C LEU A 320 12.26 10.71 -0.18
N SER A 321 11.58 9.90 -0.99
CA SER A 321 10.14 9.64 -0.86
C SER A 321 9.94 8.21 -0.38
N SER A 322 9.60 8.03 0.89
CA SER A 322 9.26 6.73 1.44
C SER A 322 7.75 6.47 1.38
N SER A 323 7.38 5.20 1.23
CA SER A 323 5.99 4.74 1.40
C SER A 323 5.89 3.72 2.53
N GLU A 324 4.77 3.78 3.25
CA GLU A 324 4.32 2.72 4.14
C GLU A 324 3.79 1.53 3.33
N TYR A 325 3.23 0.50 3.96
CA TYR A 325 2.77 -0.69 3.25
C TYR A 325 1.39 -0.49 2.62
N LEU A 326 1.22 -1.08 1.43
CA LEU A 326 -0.10 -1.39 0.88
C LEU A 326 -0.45 -2.83 1.26
N ASN A 327 -1.46 -2.99 2.09
CA ASN A 327 -2.10 -4.26 2.46
C ASN A 327 -3.20 -4.61 1.44
N TYR A 328 -3.78 -5.80 1.55
CA TYR A 328 -4.82 -6.30 0.67
C TYR A 328 -6.02 -6.81 1.47
N GLU A 329 -7.17 -6.16 1.29
CA GLU A 329 -8.36 -6.36 2.09
C GLU A 329 -7.99 -6.27 3.59
N ASN A 330 -8.27 -7.31 4.37
CA ASN A 330 -7.96 -7.40 5.80
C ASN A 330 -6.65 -8.16 6.07
N SER A 331 -5.77 -8.29 5.08
CA SER A 331 -4.58 -9.15 5.15
C SER A 331 -3.38 -8.59 4.38
N LYS A 332 -2.26 -9.32 4.39
CA LYS A 332 -1.09 -9.02 3.56
C LYS A 332 -1.15 -9.79 2.25
N PHE A 333 -0.53 -9.25 1.21
CA PHE A 333 -0.30 -9.98 -0.04
C PHE A 333 0.47 -11.28 0.24
N SER A 334 0.02 -12.40 -0.34
CA SER A 334 0.60 -13.71 -0.10
C SER A 334 0.47 -14.60 -1.33
N LYS A 335 1.61 -14.92 -1.94
CA LYS A 335 1.67 -15.79 -3.11
C LYS A 335 1.34 -17.25 -2.78
N SER A 336 1.74 -17.73 -1.60
CA SER A 336 1.47 -19.13 -1.20
C SER A 336 -0.02 -19.39 -0.97
N SER A 337 -0.76 -18.43 -0.41
CA SER A 337 -2.20 -18.52 -0.20
C SER A 337 -3.05 -17.98 -1.36
N HIS A 338 -2.41 -17.50 -2.43
CA HIS A 338 -3.05 -16.83 -3.58
C HIS A 338 -3.93 -15.64 -3.14
N THR A 339 -3.49 -14.90 -2.13
CA THR A 339 -4.20 -13.74 -1.58
C THR A 339 -3.58 -12.45 -2.11
N GLY A 340 -4.37 -11.66 -2.82
CA GLY A 340 -3.96 -10.41 -3.42
C GLY A 340 -3.80 -10.46 -4.93
N VAL A 341 -3.71 -9.26 -5.52
CA VAL A 341 -3.53 -9.07 -6.96
C VAL A 341 -2.05 -8.92 -7.30
N PHE A 342 -1.55 -9.74 -8.22
CA PHE A 342 -0.19 -9.68 -8.74
C PHE A 342 -0.12 -8.99 -10.10
N GLY A 343 1.06 -8.54 -10.50
CA GLY A 343 1.24 -7.74 -11.70
C GLY A 343 0.93 -8.46 -13.02
N ASP A 344 0.96 -9.80 -13.05
CA ASP A 344 0.51 -10.58 -14.20
C ASP A 344 -1.01 -10.80 -14.19
N ASP A 345 -1.65 -10.72 -13.02
CA ASP A 345 -3.10 -10.86 -12.87
C ASP A 345 -3.85 -9.63 -13.37
N VAL A 346 -3.35 -8.42 -13.11
CA VAL A 346 -4.02 -7.18 -13.54
C VAL A 346 -4.30 -7.15 -15.03
N GLN A 347 -3.41 -7.71 -15.85
CA GLN A 347 -3.55 -7.75 -17.31
C GLN A 347 -4.73 -8.63 -17.74
N LYS A 348 -5.00 -9.69 -16.97
CA LYS A 348 -6.08 -10.65 -17.21
C LYS A 348 -7.45 -10.12 -16.77
N THR A 349 -7.49 -9.09 -15.93
CA THR A 349 -8.74 -8.47 -15.46
C THR A 349 -9.47 -7.65 -16.52
N GLY A 350 -8.86 -7.32 -17.66
CA GLY A 350 -9.48 -6.45 -18.67
C GLY A 350 -9.82 -5.02 -18.20
N ILE A 351 -9.43 -4.65 -16.97
CA ILE A 351 -9.56 -3.30 -16.43
C ILE A 351 -8.41 -2.46 -16.99
N ASP A 352 -8.72 -1.24 -17.44
CA ASP A 352 -7.74 -0.34 -18.05
C ASP A 352 -6.60 -0.02 -17.05
N CYS A 353 -5.37 -0.03 -17.55
CA CYS A 353 -4.18 0.27 -16.76
C CYS A 353 -4.31 1.60 -15.98
N ASP A 354 -4.89 2.64 -16.57
CA ASP A 354 -5.02 3.95 -15.91
C ASP A 354 -5.93 3.87 -14.68
N MET A 355 -6.92 2.96 -14.65
CA MET A 355 -7.77 2.76 -13.48
C MET A 355 -6.97 2.19 -12.31
N TRP A 356 -6.08 1.24 -12.57
CA TRP A 356 -5.16 0.73 -11.56
C TRP A 356 -4.17 1.80 -11.09
N ARG A 357 -3.58 2.55 -12.03
CA ARG A 357 -2.66 3.65 -11.69
C ARG A 357 -3.33 4.70 -10.82
N TYR A 358 -4.54 5.11 -11.19
CA TYR A 358 -5.35 6.05 -10.42
C TYR A 358 -5.52 5.59 -8.97
N TYR A 359 -6.06 4.38 -8.79
CA TYR A 359 -6.41 3.87 -7.47
C TYR A 359 -5.18 3.75 -6.56
N LEU A 360 -4.08 3.22 -7.10
CA LEU A 360 -2.83 3.08 -6.34
C LEU A 360 -2.26 4.44 -5.92
N MET A 361 -2.43 5.49 -6.72
CA MET A 361 -1.94 6.83 -6.40
C MET A 361 -2.85 7.61 -5.45
N CYS A 362 -4.18 7.45 -5.55
CA CYS A 362 -5.09 8.06 -4.57
C CYS A 362 -5.05 7.34 -3.20
N HIS A 363 -4.66 6.06 -3.18
CA HIS A 363 -4.38 5.26 -1.99
C HIS A 363 -2.89 5.10 -1.67
N ARG A 364 -2.01 5.96 -2.22
CA ARG A 364 -0.59 5.86 -1.93
C ARG A 364 -0.36 5.96 -0.40
N PRO A 365 0.32 4.98 0.23
CA PRO A 365 0.56 4.96 1.67
C PRO A 365 1.68 5.94 2.05
N GLU A 366 1.37 7.24 2.09
CA GLU A 366 2.37 8.30 2.35
C GLU A 366 2.66 8.51 3.85
N LYS A 367 1.67 8.29 4.71
CA LYS A 367 1.74 8.59 6.15
C LYS A 367 1.57 7.38 7.05
N ALA A 368 0.76 6.41 6.61
CA ALA A 368 0.43 5.20 7.32
C ALA A 368 0.16 4.09 6.29
N ASP A 369 0.16 2.85 6.76
CA ASP A 369 -0.24 1.70 5.94
C ASP A 369 -1.67 1.93 5.40
N THR A 370 -1.94 1.47 4.19
CA THR A 370 -3.26 1.52 3.54
C THR A 370 -3.64 0.14 3.04
N SER A 371 -4.93 -0.14 2.82
CA SER A 371 -5.37 -1.40 2.22
C SER A 371 -5.99 -1.18 0.84
N PHE A 372 -5.66 -2.04 -0.11
CA PHE A 372 -6.43 -2.19 -1.33
C PHE A 372 -7.75 -2.91 -1.00
N LEU A 373 -8.88 -2.29 -1.30
CA LEU A 373 -10.21 -2.90 -1.12
C LEU A 373 -10.97 -2.89 -2.44
N TRP A 374 -11.51 -4.02 -2.89
CA TRP A 374 -12.23 -4.10 -4.17
C TRP A 374 -13.47 -3.20 -4.23
N HIS A 375 -14.19 -3.08 -3.12
CA HIS A 375 -15.36 -2.21 -3.03
C HIS A 375 -14.97 -0.74 -3.23
N ASP A 376 -13.97 -0.27 -2.48
CA ASP A 376 -13.48 1.10 -2.61
C ASP A 376 -12.81 1.32 -3.99
N PHE A 377 -12.12 0.32 -4.56
CA PHE A 377 -11.65 0.36 -5.95
C PHE A 377 -12.79 0.66 -6.93
N GLN A 378 -13.90 -0.08 -6.83
CA GLN A 378 -15.08 0.18 -7.66
C GLN A 378 -15.64 1.59 -7.43
N GLU A 379 -15.83 1.98 -6.17
CA GLU A 379 -16.42 3.27 -5.81
C GLU A 379 -15.58 4.45 -6.31
N ARG A 380 -14.26 4.44 -6.09
CA ARG A 380 -13.37 5.51 -6.54
C ARG A 380 -13.31 5.62 -8.06
N ILE A 381 -13.22 4.51 -8.78
CA ILE A 381 -13.21 4.57 -10.25
C ILE A 381 -14.54 5.09 -10.79
N ASN A 382 -15.66 4.62 -10.24
CA ASN A 382 -16.99 5.06 -10.67
C ASN A 382 -17.28 6.53 -10.29
N ALA A 383 -16.86 6.98 -9.10
CA ALA A 383 -17.08 8.34 -8.65
C ALA A 383 -16.10 9.33 -9.29
N ASP A 384 -14.79 9.09 -9.15
CA ASP A 384 -13.77 10.08 -9.45
C ASP A 384 -13.38 10.09 -10.93
N LEU A 385 -13.22 8.90 -11.54
CA LEU A 385 -12.87 8.83 -12.96
C LEU A 385 -14.10 8.99 -13.84
N ILE A 386 -15.18 8.25 -13.58
CA ILE A 386 -16.37 8.28 -14.44
C ILE A 386 -17.27 9.47 -14.08
N GLY A 387 -17.69 9.57 -12.81
CA GLY A 387 -18.64 10.57 -12.34
C GLY A 387 -18.10 12.00 -12.32
N ASN A 388 -16.78 12.16 -12.22
CA ASN A 388 -16.13 13.48 -12.13
C ASN A 388 -15.30 13.83 -13.37
N LEU A 389 -14.10 13.27 -13.55
CA LEU A 389 -13.19 13.58 -14.67
C LEU A 389 -13.84 13.30 -16.04
N GLY A 390 -14.33 12.07 -16.23
CA GLY A 390 -14.95 11.60 -17.46
C GLY A 390 -16.22 12.36 -17.79
N ASN A 391 -17.06 12.62 -16.78
CA ASN A 391 -18.27 13.42 -16.92
C ASN A 391 -17.96 14.86 -17.33
N PHE A 392 -16.97 15.50 -16.69
CA PHE A 392 -16.56 16.86 -17.04
C PHE A 392 -16.11 16.95 -18.50
N VAL A 393 -15.18 16.08 -18.92
CA VAL A 393 -14.66 16.06 -20.29
C VAL A 393 -15.78 15.80 -21.30
N ASN A 394 -16.57 14.74 -21.08
CA ASN A 394 -17.59 14.33 -22.02
C ASN A 394 -18.73 15.36 -22.13
N ARG A 395 -19.26 15.86 -21.01
CA ARG A 395 -20.36 16.84 -21.04
C ARG A 395 -19.95 18.13 -21.74
N THR A 396 -18.77 18.66 -21.42
CA THR A 396 -18.27 19.91 -21.99
C THR A 396 -18.10 19.79 -23.51
N LEU A 397 -17.38 18.77 -23.96
CA LEU A 397 -17.14 18.54 -25.39
C LEU A 397 -18.44 18.22 -26.13
N SER A 398 -19.32 17.39 -25.55
CA SER A 398 -20.61 17.04 -26.15
C SER A 398 -21.55 18.24 -26.27
N PHE A 399 -21.63 19.11 -25.26
CA PHE A 399 -22.42 20.34 -25.37
C PHE A 399 -21.86 21.25 -26.44
N TYR A 400 -20.54 21.49 -26.46
CA TYR A 400 -19.94 22.35 -27.47
C TYR A 400 -20.18 21.81 -28.88
N TYR A 401 -19.86 20.54 -29.10
CA TYR A 401 -20.00 19.87 -30.39
C TYR A 401 -21.45 19.90 -30.89
N LYS A 402 -22.41 19.66 -29.99
CA LYS A 402 -23.84 19.67 -30.33
C LYS A 402 -24.36 21.07 -30.68
N PHE A 403 -23.89 22.10 -29.99
CA PHE A 403 -24.43 23.47 -30.15
C PHE A 403 -23.71 24.26 -31.25
N PHE A 404 -22.41 24.05 -31.44
CA PHE A 404 -21.55 24.90 -32.27
C PHE A 404 -20.74 24.13 -33.31
N GLY A 405 -20.82 22.80 -33.32
CA GLY A 405 -20.01 21.95 -34.21
C GLY A 405 -18.57 21.80 -33.72
N GLN A 406 -17.66 21.53 -34.64
CA GLN A 406 -16.28 21.16 -34.33
C GLN A 406 -15.32 22.35 -34.18
N GLU A 407 -15.65 23.53 -34.73
CA GLU A 407 -14.74 24.67 -34.82
C GLU A 407 -14.76 25.49 -33.52
N LEU A 408 -13.58 25.78 -32.97
CA LEU A 408 -13.42 26.73 -31.87
C LEU A 408 -13.05 28.10 -32.42
N GLU A 409 -13.72 29.13 -31.93
CA GLU A 409 -13.40 30.53 -32.21
C GLU A 409 -12.24 31.03 -31.35
N GLU A 410 -11.84 32.28 -31.57
CA GLU A 410 -10.80 32.95 -30.79
C GLU A 410 -11.10 32.88 -29.29
N PHE A 411 -10.08 32.49 -28.52
CA PHE A 411 -10.21 32.25 -27.10
C PHE A 411 -10.39 33.57 -26.33
N GLN A 412 -11.53 33.71 -25.66
CA GLN A 412 -11.80 34.81 -24.74
C GLN A 412 -11.79 34.29 -23.29
N GLU A 413 -10.85 34.79 -22.48
CA GLU A 413 -10.68 34.35 -21.09
C GLU A 413 -11.81 34.85 -20.18
N LEU A 414 -12.38 33.95 -19.39
CA LEU A 414 -13.30 34.28 -18.29
C LEU A 414 -12.60 34.18 -16.93
N SER A 415 -12.38 35.32 -16.29
CA SER A 415 -11.60 35.42 -15.05
C SER A 415 -12.18 34.60 -13.89
N GLU A 416 -13.51 34.48 -13.83
CA GLU A 416 -14.23 33.70 -12.80
C GLU A 416 -13.97 32.19 -12.90
N ILE A 417 -13.60 31.69 -14.09
CA ILE A 417 -13.18 30.31 -14.30
C ILE A 417 -11.69 30.18 -14.01
N TRP A 418 -10.87 31.05 -14.60
CA TRP A 418 -9.42 30.84 -14.63
C TRP A 418 -8.68 31.17 -13.34
N SER A 419 -9.12 32.18 -12.59
CA SER A 419 -8.47 32.54 -11.32
C SER A 419 -8.42 31.36 -10.32
N PRO A 420 -9.55 30.71 -9.97
CA PRO A 420 -9.53 29.54 -9.10
C PRO A 420 -8.88 28.30 -9.73
N VAL A 421 -8.96 28.12 -11.06
CA VAL A 421 -8.27 27.01 -11.74
C VAL A 421 -6.75 27.17 -11.59
N ARG A 422 -6.19 28.34 -11.93
CA ARG A 422 -4.75 28.62 -11.81
C ARG A 422 -4.23 28.38 -10.39
N ALA A 423 -4.98 28.78 -9.37
CA ALA A 423 -4.60 28.51 -7.99
C ALA A 423 -4.44 27.01 -7.70
N LYS A 424 -5.34 26.17 -8.22
CA LYS A 424 -5.25 24.70 -8.09
C LYS A 424 -4.13 24.10 -8.94
N GLU A 425 -3.90 24.63 -10.15
CA GLU A 425 -2.78 24.23 -11.00
C GLU A 425 -1.44 24.45 -10.28
N VAL A 426 -1.26 25.62 -9.65
CA VAL A 426 -0.06 25.95 -8.86
C VAL A 426 0.11 24.97 -7.70
N LEU A 427 -0.92 24.74 -6.89
CA LEU A 427 -0.86 23.81 -5.76
C LEU A 427 -0.55 22.37 -6.18
N ALA A 428 -1.10 21.92 -7.32
CA ALA A 428 -0.80 20.60 -7.87
C ALA A 428 0.67 20.47 -8.28
N ILE A 429 1.24 21.50 -8.93
CA ILE A 429 2.64 21.52 -9.37
C ILE A 429 3.59 21.58 -8.18
N GLU A 430 3.30 22.41 -7.17
CA GLU A 430 4.09 22.51 -5.94
C GLU A 430 4.11 21.16 -5.20
N ALA A 431 2.96 20.51 -5.08
CA ALA A 431 2.87 19.18 -4.50
C ALA A 431 3.65 18.13 -5.30
N LEU A 432 3.61 18.16 -6.64
CA LEU A 432 4.41 17.27 -7.49
C LEU A 432 5.91 17.50 -7.34
N GLU A 433 6.40 18.75 -7.33
CA GLU A 433 7.84 19.05 -7.15
C GLU A 433 8.38 18.54 -5.81
N ALA A 434 7.53 18.56 -4.77
CA ALA A 434 7.79 18.02 -3.43
C ALA A 434 7.54 16.50 -3.31
N ALA A 435 7.14 15.82 -4.38
CA ALA A 435 6.73 14.40 -4.39
C ALA A 435 5.58 14.06 -3.41
N HIS A 436 4.69 15.01 -3.14
CA HIS A 436 3.41 14.80 -2.46
C HIS A 436 2.35 14.30 -3.48
N ILE A 437 2.55 13.07 -3.95
CA ILE A 437 1.84 12.49 -5.09
C ILE A 437 0.33 12.43 -4.87
N LYS A 438 -0.13 12.04 -3.67
CA LYS A 438 -1.56 11.98 -3.37
C LYS A 438 -2.21 13.37 -3.29
N GLY A 439 -1.51 14.32 -2.69
CA GLY A 439 -1.99 15.71 -2.55
C GLY A 439 -2.15 16.42 -3.89
N ALA A 440 -1.17 16.26 -4.79
CA ALA A 440 -1.24 16.80 -6.14
C ALA A 440 -2.47 16.26 -6.92
N LEU A 441 -2.72 14.96 -6.86
CA LEU A 441 -3.88 14.34 -7.52
C LEU A 441 -5.21 14.91 -7.01
N ALA A 442 -5.33 15.15 -5.70
CA ALA A 442 -6.51 15.76 -5.11
C ALA A 442 -6.74 17.20 -5.63
N HIS A 443 -5.68 18.02 -5.74
CA HIS A 443 -5.78 19.36 -6.32
C HIS A 443 -6.23 19.31 -7.79
N ILE A 444 -5.70 18.36 -8.56
CA ILE A 444 -6.08 18.15 -9.98
C ILE A 444 -7.57 17.78 -10.09
N LEU A 445 -8.06 16.80 -9.32
CA LEU A 445 -9.47 16.40 -9.35
C LEU A 445 -10.42 17.50 -8.87
N SER A 446 -9.97 18.38 -7.97
CA SER A 446 -10.78 19.51 -7.52
C SER A 446 -11.06 20.55 -8.63
N ILE A 447 -10.29 20.53 -9.73
CA ILE A 447 -10.58 21.30 -10.95
C ILE A 447 -11.83 20.72 -11.63
N CYS A 448 -11.93 19.38 -11.72
CA CYS A 448 -13.10 18.68 -12.26
C CYS A 448 -14.36 18.97 -11.43
N ASP A 449 -14.26 18.95 -10.10
CA ASP A 449 -15.38 19.24 -9.20
C ASP A 449 -15.95 20.64 -9.44
N GLN A 450 -15.06 21.63 -9.52
CA GLN A 450 -15.44 23.01 -9.82
C GLN A 450 -16.11 23.11 -11.19
N ALA A 451 -15.56 22.44 -12.20
CA ALA A 451 -16.11 22.47 -13.54
C ALA A 451 -17.50 21.85 -13.62
N ASN A 452 -17.67 20.66 -13.04
CA ASN A 452 -18.96 19.99 -12.98
C ASN A 452 -20.02 20.84 -12.28
N LYS A 453 -19.67 21.48 -11.16
CA LYS A 453 -20.55 22.41 -10.45
C LYS A 453 -20.94 23.62 -11.32
N GLN A 454 -19.95 24.33 -11.86
CA GLN A 454 -20.22 25.54 -12.65
C GLN A 454 -21.00 25.26 -13.94
N ILE A 455 -20.71 24.16 -14.64
CA ILE A 455 -21.48 23.76 -15.83
C ILE A 455 -22.93 23.43 -15.47
N GLN A 456 -23.16 22.78 -14.33
CA GLN A 456 -24.50 22.44 -13.86
C GLN A 456 -25.30 23.70 -13.51
N GLU A 457 -24.69 24.65 -12.79
CA GLU A 457 -25.30 25.93 -12.40
C GLU A 457 -25.55 26.85 -13.59
N TYR A 458 -24.61 26.91 -14.54
CA TYR A 458 -24.76 27.68 -15.77
C TYR A 458 -25.89 27.15 -16.66
N ALA A 459 -26.11 25.83 -16.64
CA ALA A 459 -27.15 25.13 -17.41
C ALA A 459 -27.11 25.48 -18.92
N PRO A 460 -26.01 25.17 -19.63
CA PRO A 460 -25.81 25.57 -21.04
C PRO A 460 -26.91 25.04 -21.98
N TRP A 461 -27.52 23.90 -21.66
CA TRP A 461 -28.65 23.33 -22.42
C TRP A 461 -29.93 24.17 -22.39
N LYS A 462 -30.06 25.09 -21.42
CA LYS A 462 -31.13 26.09 -21.37
C LYS A 462 -30.66 27.41 -21.99
N ARG A 463 -29.51 27.92 -21.51
CA ARG A 463 -28.96 29.24 -21.90
C ARG A 463 -28.61 29.37 -23.39
N ILE A 464 -28.32 28.27 -24.08
CA ILE A 464 -28.05 28.29 -25.52
C ILE A 464 -29.14 28.97 -26.35
N LYS A 465 -30.41 28.96 -25.88
CA LYS A 465 -31.53 29.59 -26.57
C LYS A 465 -31.60 31.10 -26.40
N GLU A 466 -31.05 31.62 -25.31
CA GLU A 466 -31.15 33.02 -24.90
C GLU A 466 -29.83 33.77 -25.12
N GLU A 467 -28.71 33.13 -24.80
CA GLU A 467 -27.36 33.71 -24.78
C GLU A 467 -26.35 32.79 -25.52
N PRO A 468 -26.50 32.56 -26.83
CA PRO A 468 -25.69 31.58 -27.57
C PRO A 468 -24.20 31.95 -27.57
N ASN A 469 -23.85 33.23 -27.74
CA ASN A 469 -22.46 33.67 -27.74
C ASN A 469 -21.79 33.52 -26.36
N ALA A 470 -22.50 33.91 -25.28
CA ALA A 470 -21.99 33.72 -23.93
C ALA A 470 -21.81 32.23 -23.58
N THR A 471 -22.76 31.39 -24.01
CA THR A 471 -22.66 29.93 -23.84
C THR A 471 -21.46 29.35 -24.58
N LYS A 472 -21.17 29.86 -25.79
CA LYS A 472 -20.00 29.47 -26.58
C LYS A 472 -18.70 29.84 -25.87
N ILE A 473 -18.57 31.07 -25.38
CA ILE A 473 -17.39 31.54 -24.64
C ILE A 473 -17.21 30.72 -23.35
N PHE A 474 -18.28 30.50 -22.59
CA PHE A 474 -18.26 29.72 -21.35
C PHE A 474 -17.75 28.29 -21.56
N LEU A 475 -18.33 27.56 -22.51
CA LEU A 475 -17.89 26.20 -22.82
C LEU A 475 -16.48 26.17 -23.41
N SER A 476 -16.10 27.15 -24.23
CA SER A 476 -14.73 27.26 -24.76
C SER A 476 -13.70 27.36 -23.64
N ASN A 477 -13.97 28.16 -22.59
CA ASN A 477 -13.08 28.26 -21.44
C ASN A 477 -12.86 26.90 -20.77
N TRP A 478 -13.93 26.14 -20.54
CA TRP A 478 -13.83 24.80 -19.96
C TRP A 478 -13.11 23.79 -20.88
N ILE A 479 -13.21 23.92 -22.20
CA ILE A 479 -12.41 23.11 -23.14
C ILE A 479 -10.91 23.40 -22.98
N TYR A 480 -10.53 24.67 -22.83
CA TYR A 480 -9.14 25.03 -22.57
C TYR A 480 -8.68 24.58 -21.18
N VAL A 481 -9.57 24.53 -20.18
CA VAL A 481 -9.25 23.91 -18.89
C VAL A 481 -9.09 22.39 -19.02
N ILE A 482 -9.91 21.70 -19.82
CA ILE A 482 -9.73 20.26 -20.13
C ILE A 482 -8.34 20.01 -20.73
N ARG A 483 -7.85 20.93 -21.58
CA ARG A 483 -6.48 20.87 -22.11
C ARG A 483 -5.43 20.90 -21.00
N ASN A 484 -5.53 21.84 -20.07
CA ASN A 484 -4.61 21.95 -18.94
C ASN A 484 -4.73 20.76 -17.98
N LEU A 485 -5.94 20.27 -17.76
CA LEU A 485 -6.21 19.07 -16.98
C LEU A 485 -5.53 17.84 -17.58
N ALA A 486 -5.55 17.68 -18.91
CA ALA A 486 -4.83 16.60 -19.60
C ALA A 486 -3.32 16.67 -19.37
N ILE A 487 -2.72 17.87 -19.35
CA ILE A 487 -1.30 18.08 -19.02
C ILE A 487 -1.01 17.62 -17.58
N LEU A 488 -1.85 18.02 -16.62
CA LEU A 488 -1.63 17.76 -15.20
C LEU A 488 -1.90 16.31 -14.81
N ILE A 489 -2.86 15.65 -15.46
CA ILE A 489 -3.22 14.26 -15.15
C ILE A 489 -2.34 13.23 -15.88
N GLU A 490 -1.62 13.61 -16.94
CA GLU A 490 -0.74 12.71 -17.71
C GLU A 490 0.23 11.90 -16.84
N PRO A 491 0.89 12.48 -15.81
CA PRO A 491 1.74 11.71 -14.91
C PRO A 491 1.03 10.53 -14.24
N TYR A 492 -0.27 10.65 -13.99
CA TYR A 492 -1.09 9.64 -13.33
C TYR A 492 -1.77 8.71 -14.34
N LEU A 493 -2.38 9.28 -15.39
CA LEU A 493 -3.25 8.61 -16.36
C LEU A 493 -2.77 8.90 -17.79
N PRO A 494 -1.61 8.36 -18.20
CA PRO A 494 -0.98 8.74 -19.47
C PRO A 494 -1.84 8.36 -20.68
N ASN A 495 -2.56 7.23 -20.64
CA ASN A 495 -3.41 6.81 -21.75
C ASN A 495 -4.65 7.71 -21.88
N THR A 496 -5.25 8.08 -20.74
CA THR A 496 -6.41 8.97 -20.66
C THR A 496 -6.06 10.37 -21.12
N ALA A 497 -4.93 10.92 -20.66
CA ALA A 497 -4.43 12.21 -21.13
C ALA A 497 -4.24 12.21 -22.65
N GLY A 498 -3.65 11.15 -23.20
CA GLY A 498 -3.51 10.96 -24.65
C GLY A 498 -4.85 10.99 -25.40
N LYS A 499 -5.87 10.27 -24.90
CA LYS A 499 -7.24 10.29 -25.46
C LYS A 499 -7.84 11.70 -25.41
N ILE A 500 -7.62 12.46 -24.34
CA ILE A 500 -8.09 13.85 -24.23
C ILE A 500 -7.41 14.75 -25.26
N PHE A 501 -6.08 14.69 -25.38
CA PHE A 501 -5.35 15.47 -26.39
C PHE A 501 -5.83 15.14 -27.81
N GLN A 502 -6.08 13.86 -28.11
CA GLN A 502 -6.64 13.44 -29.39
C GLN A 502 -8.04 14.04 -29.64
N MET A 503 -8.92 14.06 -28.64
CA MET A 503 -10.24 14.71 -28.77
C MET A 503 -10.12 16.22 -29.02
N LEU A 504 -9.05 16.86 -28.53
CA LEU A 504 -8.76 18.27 -28.76
C LEU A 504 -7.95 18.52 -30.04
N ASN A 505 -7.63 17.49 -30.82
CA ASN A 505 -6.73 17.52 -31.98
C ASN A 505 -5.36 18.16 -31.69
N LEU A 506 -4.84 17.91 -30.49
CA LEU A 506 -3.54 18.39 -30.04
C LEU A 506 -2.54 17.24 -29.98
N LYS A 507 -1.26 17.59 -30.17
CA LYS A 507 -0.17 16.75 -29.68
C LYS A 507 -0.11 16.87 -28.16
N THR A 508 0.53 15.89 -27.51
CA THR A 508 0.80 15.97 -26.06
C THR A 508 1.51 17.27 -25.74
N LEU A 509 0.95 18.01 -24.78
CA LEU A 509 1.50 19.25 -24.26
C LEU A 509 2.16 19.01 -22.90
N SER A 510 2.94 19.99 -22.44
CA SER A 510 3.68 19.89 -21.19
C SER A 510 3.28 20.98 -20.19
N ILE A 511 3.75 20.90 -18.95
CA ILE A 511 3.49 21.92 -17.91
C ILE A 511 3.93 23.32 -18.38
N GLN A 512 4.93 23.41 -19.27
CA GLN A 512 5.38 24.67 -19.86
C GLN A 512 4.33 25.33 -20.77
N ASP A 513 3.30 24.58 -21.19
CA ASP A 513 2.21 25.09 -22.01
C ASP A 513 1.01 25.56 -21.18
N LEU A 514 1.01 25.40 -19.85
CA LEU A 514 -0.16 25.70 -19.00
C LEU A 514 -0.62 27.16 -19.07
N GLU A 515 0.24 28.11 -19.41
CA GLU A 515 -0.10 29.53 -19.59
C GLU A 515 -0.49 29.89 -21.03
N LYS A 516 -0.22 29.01 -22.00
CA LYS A 516 -0.54 29.27 -23.40
C LYS A 516 -2.06 29.15 -23.62
N ARG A 517 -2.66 30.07 -24.36
CA ARG A 517 -4.10 30.10 -24.66
C ARG A 517 -4.30 30.13 -26.18
N GLY A 518 -3.98 29.02 -26.83
CA GLY A 518 -4.13 28.84 -28.26
C GLY A 518 -3.95 27.37 -28.66
N GLY A 519 -4.10 27.08 -29.96
CA GLY A 519 -3.78 25.77 -30.53
C GLY A 519 -4.95 24.81 -30.70
N ILE A 520 -6.09 25.03 -30.04
CA ILE A 520 -7.31 24.25 -30.29
C ILE A 520 -8.12 24.97 -31.38
N ILE A 521 -8.01 24.48 -32.61
CA ILE A 521 -8.78 25.02 -33.75
C ILE A 521 -10.07 24.21 -33.93
N LYS A 522 -9.97 22.88 -33.76
CA LYS A 522 -11.08 21.94 -33.93
C LYS A 522 -11.09 20.91 -32.82
N ILE A 523 -12.25 20.54 -32.33
CA ILE A 523 -12.44 19.34 -31.51
C ILE A 523 -12.96 18.18 -32.37
N SER A 524 -12.52 16.98 -32.04
CA SER A 524 -13.06 15.73 -32.59
C SER A 524 -14.36 15.34 -31.88
N GLN A 525 -15.07 14.37 -32.45
CA GLN A 525 -16.29 13.86 -31.83
C GLN A 525 -15.97 13.31 -30.42
N PRO A 526 -16.74 13.71 -29.38
CA PRO A 526 -16.49 13.26 -28.01
C PRO A 526 -16.56 11.75 -27.86
N GLN A 527 -15.66 11.20 -27.04
CA GLN A 527 -15.58 9.77 -26.74
C GLN A 527 -15.69 9.51 -25.23
N ILE A 528 -16.20 8.34 -24.87
CA ILE A 528 -16.25 7.90 -23.47
C ILE A 528 -14.84 7.50 -23.04
N LEU A 529 -14.33 8.14 -21.98
CA LEU A 529 -12.99 7.89 -21.46
C LEU A 529 -12.88 6.58 -20.65
N PHE A 530 -13.91 6.27 -19.87
CA PHE A 530 -13.91 5.18 -18.89
C PHE A 530 -15.18 4.35 -18.98
N ARG A 531 -15.05 3.04 -18.76
CA ARG A 531 -16.20 2.13 -18.63
C ARG A 531 -16.50 1.89 -17.17
N LYS A 532 -17.79 1.88 -16.82
CA LYS A 532 -18.25 1.58 -15.46
C LYS A 532 -17.80 0.20 -15.03
N LEU A 533 -17.32 0.11 -13.79
CA LEU A 533 -17.04 -1.17 -13.15
C LEU A 533 -18.33 -1.68 -12.51
N GLU A 534 -18.85 -2.80 -13.00
CA GLU A 534 -20.08 -3.42 -12.49
C GLU A 534 -19.81 -4.29 -11.27
N SER A 535 -20.72 -4.28 -10.29
CA SER A 535 -20.50 -4.91 -8.99
C SER A 535 -20.36 -6.44 -9.10
N GLU A 536 -21.10 -7.07 -10.02
CA GLU A 536 -20.98 -8.51 -10.28
C GLU A 536 -19.56 -8.88 -10.75
N TYR A 537 -18.99 -8.06 -11.62
CA TYR A 537 -17.64 -8.27 -12.12
C TYR A 537 -16.59 -8.07 -11.03
N ILE A 538 -16.70 -7.00 -10.25
CA ILE A 538 -15.79 -6.71 -9.15
C ILE A 538 -15.85 -7.77 -8.06
N ASN A 539 -17.04 -8.26 -7.72
CA ASN A 539 -17.20 -9.35 -6.77
C ASN A 539 -16.52 -10.63 -7.28
N THR A 540 -16.63 -10.93 -8.57
CA THR A 540 -15.94 -12.08 -9.18
C THR A 540 -14.42 -11.97 -9.03
N LEU A 541 -13.85 -10.79 -9.29
CA LEU A 541 -12.42 -10.55 -9.10
C LEU A 541 -12.02 -10.63 -7.62
N LYS A 542 -12.82 -10.06 -6.70
CA LYS A 542 -12.58 -10.17 -5.26
C LYS A 542 -12.47 -11.64 -4.83
N SER A 543 -13.40 -12.49 -5.25
CA SER A 543 -13.36 -13.93 -4.97
C SER A 543 -12.11 -14.60 -5.55
N GLN A 544 -11.77 -14.25 -6.80
CA GLN A 544 -10.63 -14.82 -7.50
C GLN A 544 -9.31 -14.53 -6.77
N PHE A 545 -9.18 -13.34 -6.16
CA PHE A 545 -7.95 -12.88 -5.51
C PHE A 545 -8.03 -12.90 -3.97
N GLY A 546 -9.07 -13.48 -3.38
CA GLY A 546 -9.26 -13.62 -1.93
C GLY A 546 -8.43 -14.74 -1.27
N GLY A 547 -7.89 -15.65 -2.10
CA GLY A 547 -7.14 -16.82 -1.66
C GLY A 547 -8.01 -18.03 -1.31
N ALA A 548 -7.35 -19.17 -1.04
CA ALA A 548 -7.99 -20.48 -0.92
C ALA A 548 -9.10 -20.60 0.14
N LYS A 549 -9.09 -19.72 1.16
CA LYS A 549 -10.10 -19.68 2.22
C LYS A 549 -11.43 -19.05 1.78
N GLU A 550 -11.43 -18.08 0.85
CA GLU A 550 -12.66 -17.41 0.36
C GLU A 550 -13.30 -18.14 -0.82
N THR A 551 -12.50 -18.78 -1.69
CA THR A 551 -13.02 -19.56 -2.83
C THR A 551 -13.94 -20.72 -2.42
N ASN A 552 -13.72 -21.32 -1.25
CA ASN A 552 -14.58 -22.40 -0.73
C ASN A 552 -15.91 -21.90 -0.13
N LEU A 553 -15.98 -20.65 0.32
CA LEU A 553 -17.21 -20.06 0.86
C LEU A 553 -18.20 -19.65 -0.24
N MET A 554 -17.71 -19.34 -1.45
CA MET A 554 -18.53 -18.83 -2.55
C MET A 554 -19.03 -19.89 -3.53
N GLN A 555 -18.39 -21.07 -3.61
CA GLN A 555 -18.92 -22.18 -4.43
C GLN A 555 -20.21 -22.78 -3.87
N GLU A 556 -20.53 -22.56 -2.59
CA GLU A 556 -21.80 -23.01 -1.98
C GLU A 556 -22.95 -21.98 -2.07
N THR A 557 -22.69 -20.75 -2.55
CA THR A 557 -23.70 -19.67 -2.55
C THR A 557 -23.90 -19.02 -3.92
N SER A 558 -24.38 -19.80 -4.89
CA SER A 558 -24.91 -19.26 -6.15
C SER A 558 -26.45 -19.33 -6.19
N ILE A 559 -27.15 -18.45 -5.46
CA ILE A 559 -28.53 -18.04 -5.82
C ILE A 559 -28.73 -16.53 -5.55
N LYS A 560 -29.14 -15.84 -6.62
CA LYS A 560 -29.44 -14.41 -6.74
C LYS A 560 -30.35 -13.86 -5.63
N GLU A 561 -29.98 -12.74 -5.01
CA GLU A 561 -30.91 -11.78 -4.39
C GLU A 561 -30.33 -10.35 -4.47
N GLU A 562 -31.13 -9.40 -4.97
CA GLU A 562 -30.78 -7.98 -5.17
C GLU A 562 -30.38 -7.29 -3.84
N THR A 563 -29.19 -6.68 -3.81
CA THR A 563 -28.70 -5.91 -2.66
C THR A 563 -29.28 -4.50 -2.64
N LYS A 564 -30.34 -4.28 -1.85
CA LYS A 564 -30.67 -2.95 -1.30
C LYS A 564 -29.64 -2.57 -0.23
N GLN A 565 -29.17 -1.33 -0.28
CA GLN A 565 -28.29 -0.71 0.73
C GLN A 565 -28.91 -0.78 2.14
N VAL A 566 -28.10 -1.10 3.15
CA VAL A 566 -28.53 -1.25 4.56
C VAL A 566 -28.13 0.00 5.34
N TYR A 567 -29.09 0.65 5.99
CA TYR A 567 -28.87 1.79 6.88
C TYR A 567 -29.17 1.38 8.32
N PHE A 568 -28.30 1.76 9.27
CA PHE A 568 -28.43 1.39 10.68
C PHE A 568 -29.85 1.68 11.22
N ASP A 569 -30.29 2.93 11.06
CA ASP A 569 -31.54 3.45 11.60
C ASP A 569 -32.82 2.87 10.98
N GLN A 570 -32.72 2.24 9.80
CA GLN A 570 -33.85 1.72 9.04
C GLN A 570 -33.90 0.20 9.00
N ASN A 571 -32.81 -0.48 9.38
CA ASN A 571 -32.68 -1.92 9.16
C ASN A 571 -32.11 -2.68 10.35
N ILE A 572 -31.39 -2.03 11.27
CA ILE A 572 -30.73 -2.72 12.39
C ILE A 572 -31.47 -2.44 13.69
N ALA A 573 -31.66 -3.52 14.42
CA ALA A 573 -32.39 -3.48 15.67
C ALA A 573 -31.50 -3.80 16.86
N LEU A 574 -30.87 -2.79 17.46
CA LEU A 574 -30.11 -2.94 18.71
C LEU A 574 -30.92 -2.50 19.93
N SER A 575 -31.06 -3.38 20.92
CA SER A 575 -31.77 -3.11 22.17
C SER A 575 -31.07 -3.69 23.40
N VAL A 576 -31.39 -3.12 24.56
CA VAL A 576 -30.88 -3.56 25.86
C VAL A 576 -31.72 -4.71 26.41
N MET A 577 -31.08 -5.83 26.74
CA MET A 577 -31.71 -7.00 27.35
C MET A 577 -30.91 -7.48 28.56
N GLN A 578 -31.55 -8.17 29.52
CA GLN A 578 -30.86 -8.71 30.69
C GLN A 578 -30.68 -10.22 30.59
N ILE A 579 -29.49 -10.70 30.87
CA ILE A 579 -29.20 -12.13 31.00
C ILE A 579 -29.77 -12.64 32.32
N ILE A 580 -30.71 -13.58 32.26
CA ILE A 580 -31.32 -14.22 33.45
C ILE A 580 -30.82 -15.65 33.66
N LYS A 581 -30.20 -16.25 32.64
CA LYS A 581 -29.65 -17.61 32.70
C LYS A 581 -28.48 -17.75 31.73
N VAL A 582 -27.43 -18.44 32.16
CA VAL A 582 -26.26 -18.80 31.33
C VAL A 582 -26.00 -20.28 31.50
N GLU A 583 -25.98 -21.03 30.40
CA GLU A 583 -25.66 -22.47 30.40
C GLU A 583 -24.65 -22.76 29.30
N LYS A 584 -23.69 -23.67 29.54
CA LYS A 584 -22.80 -24.14 28.46
C LYS A 584 -23.58 -25.02 27.48
N HIS A 585 -23.30 -24.86 26.20
CA HIS A 585 -23.96 -25.64 25.17
C HIS A 585 -23.54 -27.12 25.29
N PRO A 586 -24.49 -28.08 25.35
CA PRO A 586 -24.18 -29.49 25.63
C PRO A 586 -23.35 -30.16 24.53
N GLU A 587 -23.47 -29.68 23.29
CA GLU A 587 -22.79 -30.23 22.11
C GLU A 587 -21.70 -29.29 21.54
N ALA A 588 -21.27 -28.24 22.26
CA ALA A 588 -20.27 -27.30 21.76
C ALA A 588 -19.46 -26.60 22.86
N ASP A 589 -18.16 -26.88 22.90
CA ASP A 589 -17.24 -26.42 23.96
C ASP A 589 -17.03 -24.91 24.02
N LYS A 590 -17.32 -24.19 22.93
CA LYS A 590 -17.12 -22.74 22.82
C LYS A 590 -18.40 -21.91 22.98
N LEU A 591 -19.57 -22.52 23.16
CA LEU A 591 -20.86 -21.82 23.10
C LEU A 591 -21.57 -21.75 24.46
N PHE A 592 -22.11 -20.58 24.80
CA PHE A 592 -23.12 -20.40 25.84
C PHE A 592 -24.51 -20.32 25.23
N ILE A 593 -25.50 -20.86 25.93
CA ILE A 593 -26.93 -20.63 25.75
C ILE A 593 -27.35 -19.63 26.81
N LEU A 594 -27.82 -18.47 26.36
CA LEU A 594 -28.26 -17.36 27.21
C LEU A 594 -29.78 -17.23 27.12
N GLU A 595 -30.46 -17.17 28.27
CA GLU A 595 -31.85 -16.71 28.33
C GLU A 595 -31.88 -15.24 28.73
N LEU A 596 -32.56 -14.43 27.93
CA LEU A 596 -32.62 -12.98 28.07
C LEU A 596 -34.05 -12.51 28.36
N LYS A 597 -34.17 -11.51 29.23
CA LYS A 597 -35.41 -10.76 29.49
C LYS A 597 -35.39 -9.46 28.66
N GLU A 598 -36.43 -9.24 27.86
CA GLU A 598 -36.54 -8.08 26.96
C GLU A 598 -37.23 -6.86 27.61
N ASP A 599 -38.14 -7.10 28.55
CA ASP A 599 -38.98 -6.10 29.20
C ASP A 599 -39.19 -6.53 30.66
N GLU A 600 -39.19 -5.57 31.58
CA GLU A 600 -39.37 -5.80 33.02
C GLU A 600 -40.74 -6.42 33.37
N GLU A 601 -41.79 -6.08 32.61
CA GLU A 601 -43.17 -6.50 32.85
C GLU A 601 -43.54 -7.81 32.11
N SER A 602 -42.71 -8.24 31.16
CA SER A 602 -42.96 -9.42 30.33
C SER A 602 -42.35 -10.69 30.91
N LEU A 603 -43.12 -11.77 30.91
CA LEU A 603 -42.64 -13.13 31.22
C LEU A 603 -41.97 -13.83 30.01
N LYS A 604 -41.90 -13.16 28.84
CA LYS A 604 -41.28 -13.74 27.64
C LYS A 604 -39.77 -13.61 27.71
N THR A 605 -39.08 -14.71 27.48
CA THR A 605 -37.62 -14.78 27.40
C THR A 605 -37.18 -15.06 25.96
N ARG A 606 -35.98 -14.61 25.61
CA ARG A 606 -35.33 -14.87 24.32
C ARG A 606 -34.08 -15.72 24.53
N THR A 607 -33.91 -16.73 23.70
CA THR A 607 -32.69 -17.56 23.70
C THR A 607 -31.67 -17.02 22.69
N ILE A 608 -30.43 -16.80 23.14
CA ILE A 608 -29.30 -16.44 22.28
C ILE A 608 -28.15 -17.41 22.52
N VAL A 609 -27.52 -17.87 21.45
CA VAL A 609 -26.31 -18.68 21.53
C VAL A 609 -25.10 -17.79 21.20
N SER A 610 -24.09 -17.76 22.07
CA SER A 610 -22.92 -16.88 21.95
C SER A 610 -21.61 -17.65 22.10
N GLY A 611 -20.55 -17.20 21.41
CA GLY A 611 -19.23 -17.85 21.40
C GLY A 611 -18.28 -17.40 22.51
N LEU A 612 -18.78 -17.05 23.69
CA LEU A 612 -18.00 -16.40 24.74
C LEU A 612 -17.36 -17.37 25.76
N VAL A 613 -17.49 -18.69 25.56
CA VAL A 613 -16.88 -19.67 26.48
C VAL A 613 -15.37 -19.64 26.30
N GLY A 614 -14.65 -19.42 27.41
CA GLY A 614 -13.20 -19.21 27.42
C GLY A 614 -12.80 -17.74 27.49
N ILE A 615 -13.73 -16.81 27.23
CA ILE A 615 -13.53 -15.36 27.35
C ILE A 615 -14.24 -14.82 28.60
N TYR A 616 -15.48 -15.27 28.85
CA TYR A 616 -16.27 -14.92 30.02
C TYR A 616 -16.68 -16.14 30.83
N SER A 617 -16.76 -15.99 32.16
CA SER A 617 -17.41 -16.94 33.06
C SER A 617 -18.92 -16.71 33.14
N GLU A 618 -19.66 -17.74 33.55
CA GLU A 618 -21.12 -17.68 33.74
C GLU A 618 -21.51 -16.56 34.74
N SER A 619 -20.74 -16.41 35.82
CA SER A 619 -20.95 -15.36 36.83
C SER A 619 -20.68 -13.94 36.35
N GLU A 620 -19.85 -13.76 35.32
CA GLU A 620 -19.56 -12.42 34.77
C GLU A 620 -20.68 -11.92 33.86
N LEU A 621 -21.44 -12.85 33.26
CA LEU A 621 -22.53 -12.55 32.34
C LEU A 621 -23.90 -12.56 33.02
N LEU A 622 -24.10 -13.36 34.07
CA LEU A 622 -25.38 -13.43 34.78
C LEU A 622 -25.79 -12.05 35.32
N ASP A 623 -27.08 -11.73 35.19
CA ASP A 623 -27.70 -10.46 35.60
C ASP A 623 -27.17 -9.19 34.91
N LYS A 624 -26.31 -9.32 33.89
CA LYS A 624 -25.84 -8.17 33.11
C LYS A 624 -26.89 -7.72 32.09
N LYS A 625 -27.01 -6.40 31.95
CA LYS A 625 -27.70 -5.76 30.82
C LYS A 625 -26.74 -5.65 29.65
N ILE A 626 -27.09 -6.22 28.52
CA ILE A 626 -26.26 -6.32 27.31
C ILE A 626 -27.00 -5.73 26.11
N ILE A 627 -26.24 -5.38 25.07
CA ILE A 627 -26.78 -4.92 23.79
C ILE A 627 -26.90 -6.11 22.83
N VAL A 628 -28.08 -6.21 22.19
CA VAL A 628 -28.48 -7.35 21.36
C VAL A 628 -29.08 -6.90 20.03
N VAL A 629 -28.72 -7.58 18.95
CA VAL A 629 -29.38 -7.49 17.65
C VAL A 629 -30.68 -8.31 17.67
N GLU A 630 -31.82 -7.66 17.82
CA GLU A 630 -33.12 -8.31 18.05
C GLU A 630 -33.86 -8.73 16.77
N ASN A 631 -33.62 -8.07 15.64
CA ASN A 631 -34.31 -8.36 14.37
C ASN A 631 -33.55 -9.32 13.45
N LEU A 632 -32.53 -10.02 13.98
CA LEU A 632 -31.78 -11.00 13.22
C LEU A 632 -32.65 -12.23 12.90
N LYS A 633 -32.49 -12.79 11.70
CA LYS A 633 -33.13 -14.05 11.32
C LYS A 633 -32.66 -15.14 12.27
N LYS A 634 -33.62 -15.79 12.95
CA LYS A 634 -33.36 -16.93 13.84
C LYS A 634 -32.53 -17.99 13.12
N THR A 635 -31.50 -18.49 13.79
CA THR A 635 -30.54 -19.45 13.21
C THR A 635 -30.26 -20.55 14.22
N LYS A 636 -30.18 -21.81 13.76
CA LYS A 636 -29.78 -22.92 14.61
C LYS A 636 -28.26 -23.02 14.68
N LEU A 637 -27.71 -22.91 15.88
CA LEU A 637 -26.30 -23.13 16.18
C LEU A 637 -26.19 -24.42 16.98
N ARG A 638 -25.62 -25.46 16.36
CA ARG A 638 -25.44 -26.80 16.96
C ARG A 638 -26.74 -27.37 17.55
N GLY A 639 -27.83 -27.22 16.80
CA GLY A 639 -29.16 -27.72 17.19
C GLY A 639 -30.02 -26.74 17.99
N THR A 640 -29.41 -25.79 18.70
CA THR A 640 -30.11 -24.78 19.51
C THR A 640 -30.48 -23.56 18.66
N GLU A 641 -31.74 -23.12 18.70
CA GLU A 641 -32.17 -21.92 17.97
C GLU A 641 -31.73 -20.64 18.69
N SER A 642 -30.84 -19.88 18.07
CA SER A 642 -30.49 -18.52 18.50
C SER A 642 -31.45 -17.51 17.86
N GLN A 643 -32.08 -16.70 18.69
CA GLN A 643 -33.10 -15.72 18.29
C GLN A 643 -32.54 -14.29 18.25
N GLY A 644 -31.24 -14.12 18.07
CA GLY A 644 -30.59 -12.82 18.01
C GLY A 644 -29.09 -12.98 18.08
N MET A 645 -28.39 -11.87 18.30
CA MET A 645 -26.95 -11.88 18.50
C MET A 645 -26.56 -10.85 19.55
N LEU A 646 -25.76 -11.27 20.53
CA LEU A 646 -25.12 -10.38 21.49
C LEU A 646 -23.97 -9.65 20.79
N THR A 647 -23.80 -8.36 21.02
CA THR A 647 -22.73 -7.57 20.42
C THR A 647 -21.51 -7.42 21.33
N ALA A 648 -20.31 -7.63 20.81
CA ALA A 648 -19.05 -7.38 21.50
C ALA A 648 -18.09 -6.59 20.60
N VAL A 649 -17.21 -5.79 21.22
CA VAL A 649 -16.06 -5.20 20.53
C VAL A 649 -14.90 -6.20 20.58
N SER A 650 -14.21 -6.41 19.48
CA SER A 650 -12.99 -7.25 19.43
C SER A 650 -11.74 -6.40 19.28
N SER A 651 -10.62 -6.84 19.85
CA SER A 651 -9.32 -6.19 19.67
C SER A 651 -8.86 -6.33 18.21
N GLU A 652 -8.18 -5.31 17.68
CA GLU A 652 -7.59 -5.35 16.33
C GLU A 652 -6.40 -6.33 16.25
N GLU A 653 -5.81 -6.70 17.39
CA GLU A 653 -4.62 -7.58 17.47
C GLU A 653 -4.97 -9.06 17.70
N ASP A 654 -6.10 -9.35 18.36
CA ASP A 654 -6.56 -10.71 18.67
C ASP A 654 -8.10 -10.80 18.71
N HIS A 655 -8.69 -11.57 17.79
CA HIS A 655 -10.14 -11.74 17.72
C HIS A 655 -10.73 -12.55 18.88
N ASP A 656 -9.91 -13.34 19.61
CA ASP A 656 -10.34 -14.04 20.81
C ASP A 656 -10.31 -13.11 22.06
N ASP A 657 -9.80 -11.88 21.94
CA ASP A 657 -9.93 -10.83 22.95
C ASP A 657 -11.09 -9.87 22.65
N CYS A 658 -12.23 -10.05 23.34
CA CYS A 658 -13.43 -9.23 23.13
C CYS A 658 -14.05 -8.67 24.42
N GLU A 659 -14.70 -7.52 24.34
CA GLU A 659 -15.48 -6.91 25.43
C GLU A 659 -16.94 -6.81 25.02
N VAL A 660 -17.83 -7.45 25.79
CA VAL A 660 -19.28 -7.39 25.56
C VAL A 660 -19.79 -5.96 25.78
N LEU A 661 -20.64 -5.48 24.87
CA LEU A 661 -21.30 -4.18 25.03
C LEU A 661 -22.37 -4.29 26.12
N MET A 662 -22.02 -3.81 27.31
CA MET A 662 -22.91 -3.77 28.48
C MET A 662 -23.59 -2.40 28.63
N ALA A 663 -24.80 -2.41 29.18
CA ALA A 663 -25.52 -1.21 29.59
C ALA A 663 -25.49 -1.07 31.12
N ASP A 664 -25.45 0.18 31.61
CA ASP A 664 -25.51 0.44 33.04
C ASP A 664 -26.87 0.04 33.63
N SER A 665 -26.89 -0.25 34.94
CA SER A 665 -28.09 -0.76 35.64
C SER A 665 -29.31 0.15 35.54
N HIS A 666 -29.10 1.47 35.41
CA HIS A 666 -30.17 2.47 35.30
C HIS A 666 -30.83 2.53 33.91
N ILE A 667 -30.25 1.90 32.89
CA ILE A 667 -30.82 1.84 31.54
C ILE A 667 -31.99 0.82 31.52
N PRO A 668 -33.23 1.20 31.17
CA PRO A 668 -34.35 0.26 31.12
C PRO A 668 -34.17 -0.83 30.06
N LEU A 669 -34.76 -2.02 30.29
CA LEU A 669 -34.82 -3.07 29.28
C LEU A 669 -35.65 -2.63 28.07
N GLY A 670 -35.32 -3.14 26.89
CA GLY A 670 -35.95 -2.76 25.62
C GLY A 670 -35.49 -1.40 25.08
N THR A 671 -34.64 -0.66 25.80
CA THR A 671 -34.09 0.61 25.30
C THR A 671 -33.31 0.39 24.02
N ARG A 672 -33.65 1.15 22.97
CA ARG A 672 -33.09 1.07 21.62
C ARG A 672 -31.83 1.91 21.49
N LEU A 673 -30.89 1.49 20.64
CA LEU A 673 -29.77 2.32 20.22
C LEU A 673 -30.13 3.10 18.96
N VAL A 674 -29.76 4.38 18.94
CA VAL A 674 -30.09 5.34 17.87
C VAL A 674 -28.93 6.30 17.63
N THR A 675 -28.92 6.93 16.46
CA THR A 675 -28.04 8.06 16.14
C THR A 675 -28.50 9.35 16.85
N TYR A 676 -27.63 10.36 16.92
CA TYR A 676 -27.87 11.58 17.70
C TYR A 676 -29.21 12.27 17.35
N GLU A 677 -29.53 12.39 16.07
CA GLU A 677 -30.75 13.07 15.60
C GLU A 677 -32.04 12.35 16.02
N ARG A 678 -31.95 11.06 16.39
CA ARG A 678 -33.09 10.20 16.72
C ARG A 678 -33.25 9.92 18.21
N ILE A 679 -32.45 10.54 19.09
CA ILE A 679 -32.57 10.40 20.55
C ILE A 679 -34.01 10.65 21.03
N ASN A 680 -34.67 11.67 20.47
CA ASN A 680 -36.04 12.08 20.83
C ASN A 680 -37.09 11.76 19.75
N ALA A 681 -36.74 11.04 18.69
CA ALA A 681 -37.64 10.74 17.59
C ALA A 681 -38.58 9.56 17.92
N SER A 682 -39.78 9.51 17.34
CA SER A 682 -40.59 8.30 17.39
C SER A 682 -39.91 7.18 16.60
N LEU A 683 -39.69 6.02 17.22
CA LEU A 683 -39.12 4.86 16.55
C LEU A 683 -40.20 4.02 15.86
N ASP A 684 -39.86 3.53 14.67
CA ASP A 684 -40.66 2.51 13.99
C ASP A 684 -40.44 1.16 14.69
N THR A 685 -41.54 0.53 15.09
CA THR A 685 -41.52 -0.78 15.78
C THR A 685 -41.49 -1.96 14.80
N SER A 686 -41.56 -1.72 13.49
CA SER A 686 -41.72 -2.74 12.44
C SER A 686 -40.49 -2.90 11.54
N LEU A 687 -39.30 -3.01 12.13
CA LEU A 687 -38.07 -3.27 11.38
C LEU A 687 -38.10 -4.66 10.70
N PRO A 688 -37.56 -4.77 9.47
CA PRO A 688 -37.55 -6.04 8.74
C PRO A 688 -36.66 -7.07 9.43
N THR A 689 -36.97 -8.36 9.24
CA THR A 689 -36.05 -9.44 9.64
C THR A 689 -34.75 -9.36 8.83
N LEU A 690 -33.62 -9.33 9.53
CA LEU A 690 -32.29 -9.08 8.99
C LEU A 690 -31.46 -10.37 8.91
N LYS A 691 -30.88 -10.67 7.74
CA LYS A 691 -29.90 -11.77 7.62
C LYS A 691 -28.55 -11.31 8.23
N ALA A 692 -27.79 -12.20 8.87
CA ALA A 692 -26.49 -11.86 9.49
C ALA A 692 -25.53 -11.12 8.55
N GLN A 693 -25.42 -11.54 7.29
CA GLN A 693 -24.61 -10.86 6.29
C GLN A 693 -25.01 -9.38 6.07
N LYS A 694 -26.30 -9.05 6.17
CA LYS A 694 -26.79 -7.67 6.05
C LYS A 694 -26.52 -6.84 7.31
N PHE A 695 -26.46 -7.46 8.48
CA PHE A 695 -26.03 -6.79 9.71
C PHE A 695 -24.56 -6.34 9.58
N PHE A 696 -23.66 -7.26 9.21
CA PHE A 696 -22.24 -6.95 9.04
C PHE A 696 -21.93 -6.03 7.84
N ALA A 697 -22.87 -5.84 6.92
CA ALA A 697 -22.76 -4.85 5.84
C ALA A 697 -22.94 -3.39 6.31
N CYS A 698 -23.43 -3.18 7.53
CA CYS A 698 -23.50 -1.88 8.18
C CYS A 698 -22.42 -1.83 9.28
N PRO A 699 -21.23 -1.26 9.02
CA PRO A 699 -20.12 -1.31 9.95
C PRO A 699 -20.45 -0.60 11.26
N ILE A 700 -20.26 -1.31 12.38
CA ILE A 700 -20.32 -0.78 13.74
C ILE A 700 -18.94 -0.94 14.36
N PHE A 701 -18.39 0.13 14.94
CA PHE A 701 -17.04 0.17 15.47
C PHE A 701 -17.01 0.90 16.82
N ALA A 702 -16.13 0.45 17.71
CA ALA A 702 -15.70 1.24 18.84
C ALA A 702 -14.55 2.16 18.39
N GLN A 703 -14.61 3.43 18.77
CA GLN A 703 -13.54 4.41 18.59
C GLN A 703 -13.43 5.27 19.85
N GLU A 704 -12.23 5.34 20.42
CA GLU A 704 -11.94 6.03 21.69
C GLU A 704 -12.86 5.61 22.86
N GLY A 705 -13.38 4.39 22.80
CA GLY A 705 -14.29 3.82 23.80
C GLY A 705 -15.77 4.12 23.54
N TYR A 706 -16.14 4.80 22.46
CA TYR A 706 -17.54 5.06 22.08
C TYR A 706 -17.94 4.25 20.84
N ILE A 707 -19.21 3.90 20.71
CA ILE A 707 -19.71 3.07 19.62
C ILE A 707 -20.30 3.93 18.50
N PHE A 708 -19.88 3.65 17.26
CA PHE A 708 -20.32 4.32 16.04
C PHE A 708 -20.89 3.31 15.05
N ALA A 709 -21.96 3.67 14.35
CA ALA A 709 -22.46 2.95 13.19
C ALA A 709 -22.46 3.87 11.97
N GLN A 710 -21.85 3.46 10.86
CA GLN A 710 -21.75 4.27 9.63
C GLN A 710 -21.19 5.70 9.85
N GLY A 711 -20.32 5.88 10.84
CA GLY A 711 -19.70 7.17 11.19
C GLY A 711 -20.49 8.01 12.20
N GLU A 712 -21.67 7.56 12.63
CA GLU A 712 -22.50 8.26 13.62
C GLU A 712 -22.45 7.58 14.99
N GLN A 713 -22.24 8.36 16.05
CA GLN A 713 -22.18 7.85 17.42
C GLN A 713 -23.56 7.35 17.87
N LEU A 714 -23.57 6.21 18.57
CA LEU A 714 -24.79 5.58 19.08
C LEU A 714 -25.10 6.03 20.51
N TYR A 715 -26.39 6.28 20.75
CA TYR A 715 -26.94 6.72 22.02
C TYR A 715 -28.11 5.83 22.44
N PHE A 716 -28.34 5.73 23.74
CA PHE A 716 -29.56 5.13 24.27
C PHE A 716 -30.77 6.04 24.02
N HIS A 717 -31.76 5.53 23.29
CA HIS A 717 -32.97 6.26 22.91
C HIS A 717 -33.71 6.80 24.15
N LYS A 718 -34.17 8.07 24.10
CA LYS A 718 -34.78 8.87 25.19
C LYS A 718 -33.90 9.11 26.43
N ILE A 719 -32.72 8.52 26.51
CA ILE A 719 -31.76 8.73 27.62
C ILE A 719 -30.67 9.70 27.17
N GLY A 720 -30.20 9.58 25.93
CA GLY A 720 -29.19 10.46 25.34
C GLY A 720 -27.77 10.21 25.84
N THR A 721 -27.54 9.18 26.67
CA THR A 721 -26.21 8.73 27.07
C THR A 721 -25.56 7.98 25.90
N PRO A 722 -24.31 8.30 25.53
CA PRO A 722 -23.60 7.57 24.49
C PRO A 722 -23.26 6.15 24.95
N VAL A 723 -23.26 5.21 24.01
CA VAL A 723 -22.83 3.83 24.26
C VAL A 723 -21.31 3.78 24.28
N SER A 724 -20.75 3.13 25.30
CA SER A 724 -19.30 3.09 25.50
C SER A 724 -18.81 1.76 26.06
N VAL A 725 -17.54 1.45 25.80
CA VAL A 725 -16.77 0.29 26.28
C VAL A 725 -15.54 0.76 27.05
N LYS A 726 -15.05 -0.03 28.01
CA LYS A 726 -14.02 0.42 28.98
C LYS A 726 -12.63 -0.12 28.67
N ARG A 727 -12.54 -1.36 28.18
CA ARG A 727 -11.28 -2.09 27.99
C ARG A 727 -10.79 -1.97 26.55
N ILE A 728 -11.59 -2.36 25.57
CA ILE A 728 -11.24 -2.37 24.15
C ILE A 728 -11.80 -1.11 23.51
N LYS A 729 -10.98 -0.05 23.50
CA LYS A 729 -11.42 1.29 23.08
C LYS A 729 -11.56 1.46 21.57
N ASN A 730 -10.89 0.62 20.78
CA ASN A 730 -10.92 0.66 19.32
C ASN A 730 -11.06 -0.76 18.78
N GLY A 731 -11.97 -0.96 17.83
CA GLY A 731 -12.15 -2.25 17.17
C GLY A 731 -13.56 -2.45 16.61
N PRO A 732 -13.77 -3.46 15.75
CA PRO A 732 -15.08 -3.74 15.18
C PRO A 732 -16.03 -4.30 16.25
N VAL A 733 -17.31 -3.94 16.13
CA VAL A 733 -18.42 -4.46 16.95
C VAL A 733 -19.21 -5.47 16.11
N GLY A 734 -19.36 -6.68 16.63
CA GLY A 734 -19.97 -7.81 15.92
C GLY A 734 -20.72 -8.76 16.81
#